data_AF-A0A0K3B857-F1
#
_entry.id   AF-A0A0K3B857-F1
#
_cell.length_a   1.000
_cell.length_b   1.000
_cell.length_c   1.000
_cell.angle_alpha   90.00
_cell.angle_beta   90.00
_cell.angle_gamma   90.00
#
_symmetry.space_group_name_H-M   'P 1'
#
loop_
_entity.id
_entity.type
_entity.pdbx_description
1 polymer ?
#
loop_
_entity_poly.entity_id
_entity_poly.type
_entity_poly.pdbx_seq_one_letter_code
_entity_poly.pdbx_strand_id
1 'polypeptide(L)'
;MAVTGFRNRSPGRTIAATLWVVISVLGLAVGLAVLQPIDAPPAPRLDVPAAIAALETHQVYQAPGTETNVDVAAVTRELAPDMKLLIAPFAGPTPSLEYEKQVTKPLDDWARSRSVRLITVDGLHLDNVGGPENLAELRQVTAYMDVTGPALESVRYMKDTARHDSRLYPTHPTSAPTSDQVANLVAKLRQNPVYNAPDRSDRATTPVAAIRQKYGFSLRVVALPALKPGEPFVEYAPALAKEFPDDIVLVAQGHWIDIAGKDQQRLESARNYTMNHDRRVTLFRGTTVDRVVRKLTGRLGDLGRHKPLGDPQPQAFDLGRTLVGSTPLLWGGSAAILGGGVLVSGLVLLRRRRRAVTALRTARARAQAAISELGAVLEESPRADATERHVTASELFEQATTAAAMAEAERVADEGLARFGLSVLSSDALDQPEPTVATVGRQPGLARRILWRQKYLGVPRWVVGGVLVGVIACVAVPFDQGETPSNATRAVVEELRRDPVYVQPGVTQTVDPDVVRRTIGDRPIVVAFLSPEMPPEDRVDCDSLAELTPDNLVVLSQSLEARFWYVCADSDFAFKAVPDGPSQLANDVNASLPYSEMSTLSGGSKIDYAVWLGELVQAFDAETAKHYPGPVPRRAAVPTELTNREIAFAAGGLVAVCLAVAFLVHLAVGRLGRRV
;
A
#
# COMPACT_ATOMS: atom_id res chain seq x y z
N MET A 1 -66.53 -24.48 -4.80
CA MET A 1 -66.72 -23.09 -5.26
C MET A 1 -66.22 -22.19 -4.14
N ALA A 2 -64.94 -21.83 -4.04
CA ALA A 2 -64.04 -21.10 -4.93
C ALA A 2 -64.21 -19.56 -4.84
N VAL A 3 -63.05 -18.90 -4.60
CA VAL A 3 -62.64 -17.51 -4.94
C VAL A 3 -62.96 -16.43 -3.88
N THR A 4 -62.05 -15.56 -3.40
CA THR A 4 -60.57 -15.42 -3.28
C THR A 4 -60.33 -14.25 -2.32
N GLY A 5 -59.27 -14.32 -1.51
CA GLY A 5 -58.80 -13.21 -0.65
C GLY A 5 -57.98 -12.15 -1.40
N PHE A 6 -58.21 -10.88 -1.06
CA PHE A 6 -57.39 -9.75 -1.51
C PHE A 6 -56.50 -9.27 -0.36
N ARG A 7 -55.18 -9.34 -0.59
CA ARG A 7 -54.12 -8.98 0.35
C ARG A 7 -53.70 -7.54 0.07
N ASN A 8 -53.97 -6.66 1.03
CA ASN A 8 -53.69 -5.23 0.96
C ASN A 8 -52.17 -4.98 1.06
N ARG A 9 -51.52 -4.51 -0.02
CA ARG A 9 -50.11 -4.08 -0.03
C ARG A 9 -50.05 -2.55 -0.02
N SER A 10 -49.47 -1.99 1.04
CA SER A 10 -49.30 -0.54 1.24
C SER A 10 -48.31 0.08 0.23
N PRO A 11 -48.68 1.13 -0.52
CA PRO A 11 -47.81 1.79 -1.50
C PRO A 11 -46.79 2.79 -0.90
N GLY A 12 -46.68 2.90 0.42
CA GLY A 12 -45.88 3.96 1.07
C GLY A 12 -44.36 3.80 1.07
N ARG A 13 -43.81 2.63 0.69
CA ARG A 13 -42.35 2.38 0.78
C ARG A 13 -41.56 2.75 -0.48
N THR A 14 -42.21 2.84 -1.64
CA THR A 14 -41.53 3.14 -2.92
C THR A 14 -41.27 4.64 -3.11
N ILE A 15 -42.11 5.51 -2.53
CA ILE A 15 -42.00 6.97 -2.66
C ILE A 15 -40.85 7.53 -1.80
N ALA A 16 -40.63 6.98 -0.60
CA ALA A 16 -39.55 7.42 0.27
C ALA A 16 -38.15 7.08 -0.28
N ALA A 17 -38.02 5.95 -0.98
CA ALA A 17 -36.76 5.53 -1.60
C ALA A 17 -36.40 6.40 -2.82
N THR A 18 -37.39 6.82 -3.61
CA THR A 18 -37.15 7.72 -4.76
C THR A 18 -36.78 9.14 -4.32
N LEU A 19 -37.39 9.64 -3.24
CA LEU A 19 -37.07 10.97 -2.70
C LEU A 19 -35.63 11.05 -2.16
N TRP A 20 -35.15 10.00 -1.49
CA TRP A 20 -33.77 9.94 -0.99
C TRP A 20 -32.73 9.91 -2.11
N VAL A 21 -32.99 9.16 -3.19
CA VAL A 21 -32.09 9.12 -4.36
C VAL A 21 -32.03 10.50 -5.05
N VAL A 22 -33.15 11.20 -5.19
CA VAL A 22 -33.17 12.54 -5.81
C VAL A 22 -32.43 13.57 -4.94
N ILE A 23 -32.58 13.53 -3.61
CA ILE A 23 -31.87 14.42 -2.69
C ILE A 23 -30.36 14.12 -2.67
N SER A 24 -29.95 12.85 -2.72
CA SER A 24 -28.54 12.48 -2.81
C SER A 24 -27.91 12.88 -4.14
N VAL A 25 -28.64 12.77 -5.26
CA VAL A 25 -28.15 13.20 -6.58
C VAL A 25 -28.09 14.72 -6.71
N LEU A 26 -29.08 15.47 -6.18
CA LEU A 26 -29.01 16.93 -6.13
C LEU A 26 -27.89 17.43 -5.19
N GLY A 27 -27.70 16.78 -4.04
CA GLY A 27 -26.62 17.10 -3.11
C GLY A 27 -25.23 16.86 -3.73
N LEU A 28 -25.08 15.79 -4.52
CA LEU A 28 -23.84 15.51 -5.25
C LEU A 28 -23.60 16.53 -6.38
N ALA A 29 -24.63 16.90 -7.13
CA ALA A 29 -24.54 17.85 -8.25
C ALA A 29 -24.23 19.28 -7.77
N VAL A 30 -24.82 19.72 -6.66
CA VAL A 30 -24.52 21.04 -6.05
C VAL A 30 -23.13 21.03 -5.40
N GLY A 31 -22.71 19.92 -4.78
CA GLY A 31 -21.35 19.77 -4.25
C GLY A 31 -20.25 19.80 -5.33
N LEU A 32 -20.53 19.28 -6.53
CA LEU A 32 -19.62 19.35 -7.68
C LEU A 32 -19.54 20.73 -8.33
N ALA A 33 -20.63 21.51 -8.32
CA ALA A 33 -20.66 22.86 -8.88
C ALA A 33 -19.88 23.88 -8.04
N VAL A 34 -19.79 23.69 -6.71
CA VAL A 34 -19.01 24.57 -5.80
C VAL A 34 -17.50 24.28 -5.83
N LEU A 35 -17.09 23.18 -6.46
CA LEU A 35 -15.68 22.80 -6.65
C LEU A 35 -15.11 23.21 -8.00
N GLN A 36 -15.85 23.93 -8.84
CA GLN A 36 -15.25 24.49 -10.04
C GLN A 36 -14.20 25.53 -9.62
N PRO A 37 -12.92 25.33 -9.98
CA PRO A 37 -11.88 26.30 -9.66
C PRO A 37 -12.32 27.65 -10.24
N ILE A 38 -12.21 28.70 -9.43
CA ILE A 38 -12.43 30.08 -9.88
C ILE A 38 -11.63 30.25 -11.17
N ASP A 39 -12.31 30.52 -12.29
CA ASP A 39 -11.71 30.73 -13.60
C ASP A 39 -10.81 31.97 -13.54
N ALA A 40 -9.58 31.77 -13.06
CA ALA A 40 -8.51 32.73 -13.28
C ALA A 40 -8.36 32.85 -14.80
N PRO A 41 -8.28 34.08 -15.35
CA PRO A 41 -8.04 34.26 -16.77
C PRO A 41 -6.81 33.41 -17.16
N PRO A 42 -6.87 32.68 -18.30
CA PRO A 42 -5.79 31.79 -18.69
C PRO A 42 -4.49 32.60 -18.73
N ALA A 43 -3.45 32.07 -18.09
CA ALA A 43 -2.14 32.70 -18.07
C ALA A 43 -1.70 33.04 -19.51
N PRO A 44 -1.04 34.19 -19.73
CA PRO A 44 -0.60 34.58 -21.07
C PRO A 44 0.28 33.48 -21.66
N ARG A 45 -0.15 32.89 -22.77
CA ARG A 45 0.61 31.84 -23.46
C ARG A 45 1.82 32.46 -24.17
N LEU A 46 2.96 31.76 -24.14
CA LEU A 46 4.14 32.15 -24.90
C LEU A 46 3.83 32.13 -26.42
N ASP A 47 4.12 33.24 -27.10
CA ASP A 47 4.14 33.28 -28.56
C ASP A 47 5.45 32.67 -29.06
N VAL A 48 5.40 31.38 -29.40
CA VAL A 48 6.57 30.58 -29.80
C VAL A 48 7.22 31.10 -31.09
N PRO A 49 6.47 31.40 -32.19
CA PRO A 49 7.05 32.05 -33.36
C PRO A 49 7.79 33.35 -33.04
N ALA A 50 7.20 34.23 -32.21
CA ALA A 50 7.84 35.49 -31.83
C ALA A 50 9.11 35.25 -30.99
N ALA A 51 9.06 34.28 -30.06
CA ALA A 51 10.20 33.91 -29.23
C ALA A 51 11.37 33.37 -30.08
N ILE A 52 11.09 32.48 -31.03
CA ILE A 52 12.09 31.96 -31.96
C ILE A 52 12.73 33.10 -32.78
N ALA A 53 11.92 33.97 -33.37
CA ALA A 53 12.42 35.10 -34.16
C ALA A 53 13.32 36.04 -33.33
N ALA A 54 12.97 36.27 -32.06
CA ALA A 54 13.80 37.06 -31.15
C ALA A 54 15.13 36.35 -30.80
N LEU A 55 15.11 35.05 -30.52
CA LEU A 55 16.30 34.26 -30.18
C LEU A 55 17.25 34.04 -31.36
N GLU A 56 16.76 34.13 -32.60
CA GLU A 56 17.62 34.14 -33.80
C GLU A 56 18.54 35.38 -33.84
N THR A 57 18.12 36.49 -33.23
CA THR A 57 18.87 37.76 -33.24
C THR A 57 19.49 38.13 -31.90
N HIS A 58 18.98 37.60 -30.79
CA HIS A 58 19.43 37.90 -29.43
C HIS A 58 19.88 36.63 -28.69
N GLN A 59 20.80 36.74 -27.73
CA GLN A 59 21.18 35.61 -26.87
C GLN A 59 20.20 35.39 -25.72
N VAL A 60 19.54 36.46 -25.26
CA VAL A 60 18.55 36.41 -24.17
C VAL A 60 17.27 37.07 -24.68
N TYR A 61 16.13 36.41 -24.49
CA TYR A 61 14.82 36.99 -24.80
C TYR A 61 13.89 36.85 -23.59
N GLN A 62 13.31 37.97 -23.17
CA GLN A 62 12.28 38.02 -22.14
C GLN A 62 10.92 38.25 -22.81
N ALA A 63 10.07 37.23 -22.78
CA ALA A 63 8.77 37.27 -23.41
C ALA A 63 7.81 38.21 -22.65
N PRO A 64 6.84 38.84 -23.33
CA PRO A 64 5.79 39.61 -22.66
C PRO A 64 5.02 38.77 -21.63
N GLY A 65 4.73 39.35 -20.47
CA GLY A 65 3.96 38.70 -19.41
C GLY A 65 4.80 37.91 -18.38
N THR A 66 6.13 37.94 -18.47
CA THR A 66 7.00 37.38 -17.43
C THR A 66 6.96 38.22 -16.16
N GLU A 67 6.81 37.57 -15.01
CA GLU A 67 6.89 38.22 -13.68
C GLU A 67 8.30 38.15 -13.07
N THR A 68 9.20 37.45 -13.77
CA THR A 68 10.54 37.12 -13.30
C THR A 68 11.56 38.17 -13.70
N ASN A 69 12.44 38.52 -12.77
CA ASN A 69 13.58 39.39 -12.96
C ASN A 69 14.84 38.58 -13.30
N VAL A 70 15.64 39.08 -14.24
CA VAL A 70 16.96 38.55 -14.59
C VAL A 70 17.89 39.72 -14.91
N ASP A 71 19.11 39.71 -14.36
CA ASP A 71 20.20 40.56 -14.83
C ASP A 71 20.70 40.04 -16.18
N VAL A 72 20.04 40.51 -17.24
CA VAL A 72 20.33 40.10 -18.62
C VAL A 72 21.80 40.35 -18.97
N ALA A 73 22.38 41.45 -18.49
CA ALA A 73 23.78 41.76 -18.77
C ALA A 73 24.73 40.76 -18.11
N ALA A 74 24.47 40.34 -16.87
CA ALA A 74 25.24 39.30 -16.20
C ALA A 74 25.14 37.97 -16.93
N VAL A 75 23.93 37.54 -17.29
CA VAL A 75 23.73 36.27 -18.00
C VAL A 75 24.35 36.29 -19.41
N THR A 76 24.14 37.36 -20.18
CA THR A 76 24.72 37.48 -21.54
C THR A 76 26.24 37.42 -21.53
N ARG A 77 26.92 38.01 -20.54
CA ARG A 77 28.40 37.89 -20.39
C ARG A 77 28.87 36.46 -20.19
N GLU A 78 28.02 35.60 -19.62
CA GLU A 78 28.33 34.21 -19.35
C GLU A 78 27.84 33.27 -20.45
N LEU A 79 26.91 33.65 -21.32
CA LEU A 79 26.46 32.75 -22.39
C LEU A 79 27.57 32.49 -23.43
N ALA A 80 27.76 31.22 -23.81
CA ALA A 80 28.57 30.89 -24.98
C ALA A 80 27.83 31.27 -26.28
N PRO A 81 28.52 31.42 -27.44
CA PRO A 81 27.89 31.85 -28.68
C PRO A 81 26.74 30.96 -29.17
N ASP A 82 26.77 29.67 -28.85
CA ASP A 82 25.77 28.65 -29.19
C ASP A 82 24.70 28.47 -28.11
N MET A 83 24.73 29.27 -27.04
CA MET A 83 23.76 29.20 -25.95
C MET A 83 22.75 30.36 -26.03
N LYS A 84 21.50 30.05 -25.68
CA LYS A 84 20.40 31.01 -25.66
C LYS A 84 19.60 30.87 -24.36
N LEU A 85 19.09 31.98 -23.84
CA LEU A 85 18.17 32.02 -22.69
C LEU A 85 16.81 32.58 -23.12
N LEU A 86 15.75 31.82 -22.88
CA LEU A 86 14.37 32.24 -23.02
C LEU A 86 13.74 32.41 -21.64
N ILE A 87 13.21 33.59 -21.35
CA ILE A 87 12.41 33.83 -20.14
C ILE A 87 10.94 33.91 -20.58
N ALA A 88 10.18 32.87 -20.29
CA ALA A 88 8.79 32.69 -20.69
C ALA A 88 7.82 33.03 -19.54
N PRO A 89 6.59 33.52 -19.86
CA PRO A 89 5.55 33.66 -18.86
C PRO A 89 5.21 32.31 -18.26
N PHE A 90 4.71 32.33 -17.03
CA PHE A 90 4.37 31.14 -16.30
C PHE A 90 3.27 30.31 -17.01
N ALA A 91 3.58 29.06 -17.36
CA ALA A 91 2.72 28.18 -18.17
C ALA A 91 1.53 27.54 -17.46
N GLY A 92 1.46 27.64 -16.14
CA GLY A 92 0.49 26.94 -15.33
C GLY A 92 1.07 25.72 -14.58
N PRO A 93 0.30 25.16 -13.62
CA PRO A 93 0.80 24.23 -12.61
C PRO A 93 1.29 22.88 -13.17
N THR A 94 0.83 22.49 -14.33
CA THR A 94 1.25 21.27 -14.98
C THR A 94 1.17 21.57 -16.47
N PRO A 95 2.31 21.65 -17.17
CA PRO A 95 2.26 21.83 -18.61
C PRO A 95 1.42 20.68 -19.15
N SER A 96 0.28 21.03 -19.75
CA SER A 96 -0.57 20.03 -20.36
C SER A 96 0.20 19.35 -21.50
N LEU A 97 -0.20 18.15 -21.90
CA LEU A 97 0.29 17.55 -23.15
C LEU A 97 0.12 18.50 -24.35
N GLU A 98 -0.83 19.43 -24.27
CA GLU A 98 -0.99 20.50 -25.24
C GLU A 98 0.13 21.56 -25.15
N TYR A 99 0.49 22.02 -23.94
CA TYR A 99 1.62 22.94 -23.74
C TYR A 99 2.93 22.33 -24.22
N GLU A 100 3.20 21.07 -23.89
CA GLU A 100 4.39 20.36 -24.37
C GLU A 100 4.43 20.33 -25.91
N LYS A 101 3.31 20.05 -26.58
CA LYS A 101 3.21 20.01 -28.04
C LYS A 101 3.30 21.38 -28.70
N GLN A 102 2.74 22.42 -28.08
CA GLN A 102 2.64 23.76 -28.66
C GLN A 102 3.85 24.65 -28.33
N VAL A 103 4.53 24.40 -27.20
CA VAL A 103 5.58 25.28 -26.67
C VAL A 103 6.91 24.56 -26.55
N THR A 104 7.01 23.55 -25.67
CA THR A 104 8.29 22.88 -25.38
C THR A 104 8.87 22.21 -26.62
N LYS A 105 8.09 21.37 -27.31
CA LYS A 105 8.57 20.60 -28.45
C LYS A 105 9.00 21.47 -29.63
N PRO A 106 8.24 22.50 -30.06
CA PRO A 106 8.70 23.39 -31.13
C PRO A 106 9.98 24.16 -30.79
N LEU A 107 10.14 24.61 -29.54
CA LEU A 107 11.37 25.27 -29.08
C LEU A 107 12.57 24.29 -29.11
N ASP A 108 12.36 23.07 -28.61
CA ASP A 108 13.37 22.00 -28.64
C ASP A 108 13.77 21.60 -30.06
N ASP A 109 12.79 21.43 -30.96
CA ASP A 109 13.01 21.09 -32.36
C ASP A 109 13.79 22.20 -33.08
N TRP A 110 13.43 23.46 -32.84
CA TRP A 110 14.19 24.62 -33.34
C TRP A 110 15.62 24.62 -32.80
N ALA A 111 15.81 24.53 -31.49
CA ALA A 111 17.13 24.56 -30.85
C ALA A 111 18.03 23.43 -31.38
N ARG A 112 17.50 22.19 -31.47
CA ARG A 112 18.20 21.06 -32.09
C ARG A 112 18.57 21.31 -33.55
N SER A 113 17.64 21.81 -34.37
CA SER A 113 17.88 22.06 -35.80
C SER A 113 18.97 23.12 -36.06
N ARG A 114 19.19 24.03 -35.10
CA ARG A 114 20.21 25.09 -35.17
C ARG A 114 21.48 24.76 -34.38
N SER A 115 21.55 23.58 -33.76
CA SER A 115 22.62 23.21 -32.83
C SER A 115 22.82 24.25 -31.71
N VAL A 116 21.72 24.80 -31.22
CA VAL A 116 21.66 25.77 -30.12
C VAL A 116 21.35 25.04 -28.82
N ARG A 117 22.07 25.42 -27.75
CA ARG A 117 21.77 25.03 -26.38
C ARG A 117 20.81 26.04 -25.77
N LEU A 118 19.52 25.69 -25.71
CA LEU A 118 18.48 26.55 -25.17
C LEU A 118 18.29 26.29 -23.67
N ILE A 119 18.36 27.36 -22.87
CA ILE A 119 17.94 27.39 -21.47
C ILE A 119 16.58 28.08 -21.44
N THR A 120 15.60 27.44 -20.81
CA THR A 120 14.25 27.99 -20.67
C THR A 120 13.99 28.31 -19.19
N VAL A 121 13.46 29.50 -18.94
CA VAL A 121 12.89 29.90 -17.66
C VAL A 121 11.38 29.99 -17.81
N ASP A 122 10.63 29.25 -17.01
CA ASP A 122 9.16 29.26 -16.98
C ASP A 122 8.70 29.72 -15.59
N GLY A 123 8.28 30.99 -15.49
CA GLY A 123 8.08 31.62 -14.19
C GLY A 123 9.38 31.67 -13.38
N LEU A 124 9.45 31.02 -12.22
CA LEU A 124 10.67 30.91 -11.41
C LEU A 124 11.43 29.60 -11.62
N HIS A 125 10.97 28.75 -12.55
CA HIS A 125 11.58 27.46 -12.84
C HIS A 125 12.60 27.56 -13.97
N LEU A 126 13.70 26.82 -13.85
CA LEU A 126 14.68 26.62 -14.92
C LEU A 126 14.89 25.14 -15.15
N ASP A 127 14.90 24.74 -16.42
CA ASP A 127 15.18 23.37 -16.81
C ASP A 127 16.64 23.01 -16.47
N ASN A 128 16.86 21.79 -15.94
CA ASN A 128 18.18 21.19 -15.68
C ASN A 128 19.03 21.81 -14.55
N VAL A 129 18.46 22.63 -13.67
CA VAL A 129 19.16 23.14 -12.47
C VAL A 129 18.48 22.70 -11.18
N GLY A 130 19.30 22.47 -10.14
CA GLY A 130 18.87 21.96 -8.84
C GLY A 130 17.89 22.88 -8.09
N GLY A 131 17.69 24.12 -8.54
CA GLY A 131 16.95 25.15 -7.81
C GLY A 131 17.81 25.83 -6.75
N PRO A 132 17.26 26.82 -6.02
CA PRO A 132 18.04 27.70 -5.13
C PRO A 132 18.77 26.91 -4.06
N GLU A 133 20.10 27.06 -3.94
CA GLU A 133 20.99 26.28 -3.08
C GLU A 133 20.80 26.52 -1.60
N ASN A 134 20.30 27.67 -1.16
CA ASN A 134 20.15 27.96 0.25
C ASN A 134 18.94 28.84 0.54
N LEU A 135 18.60 29.04 1.83
CA LEU A 135 17.47 29.89 2.20
C LEU A 135 17.64 31.35 1.73
N ALA A 136 18.88 31.86 1.68
CA ALA A 136 19.11 33.22 1.20
C ALA A 136 18.83 33.34 -0.31
N GLU A 137 19.26 32.35 -1.10
CA GLU A 137 18.97 32.27 -2.53
C GLU A 137 17.49 31.98 -2.79
N LEU A 138 16.87 31.07 -2.04
CA LEU A 138 15.43 30.79 -2.14
C LEU A 138 14.62 32.05 -1.85
N ARG A 139 15.02 32.80 -0.82
CA ARG A 139 14.44 34.12 -0.52
C ARG A 139 14.67 35.10 -1.65
N GLN A 140 15.84 35.14 -2.27
CA GLN A 140 16.08 36.00 -3.44
C GLN A 140 15.12 35.65 -4.59
N VAL A 141 15.08 34.38 -4.98
CA VAL A 141 14.24 33.90 -6.07
C VAL A 141 12.76 34.14 -5.81
N THR A 142 12.29 33.99 -4.57
CA THR A 142 10.86 34.09 -4.26
C THR A 142 10.41 35.47 -3.79
N ALA A 143 11.25 36.28 -3.14
CA ALA A 143 10.91 37.63 -2.71
C ALA A 143 11.07 38.66 -3.81
N TYR A 144 12.08 38.51 -4.67
CA TYR A 144 12.40 39.44 -5.76
C TYR A 144 11.96 38.93 -7.13
N MET A 145 11.44 37.70 -7.21
CA MET A 145 11.22 37.00 -8.48
C MET A 145 12.51 36.94 -9.32
N ASP A 146 13.70 36.98 -8.69
CA ASP A 146 14.98 37.12 -9.36
C ASP A 146 15.64 35.75 -9.57
N VAL A 147 15.72 35.30 -10.81
CA VAL A 147 16.34 34.01 -11.17
C VAL A 147 17.74 34.15 -11.75
N THR A 148 18.40 35.29 -11.57
CA THR A 148 19.74 35.52 -12.11
C THR A 148 20.74 34.46 -11.63
N GLY A 149 20.77 34.15 -10.34
CA GLY A 149 21.63 33.11 -9.77
C GLY A 149 21.42 31.74 -10.43
N PRO A 150 20.21 31.18 -10.38
CA PRO A 150 19.87 29.92 -11.06
C PRO A 150 20.14 29.93 -12.58
N ALA A 151 19.93 31.05 -13.27
CA ALA A 151 20.22 31.18 -14.70
C ALA A 151 21.73 31.09 -14.97
N LEU A 152 22.55 31.76 -14.17
CA LEU A 152 24.02 31.67 -14.26
C LEU A 152 24.52 30.26 -13.96
N GLU A 153 23.92 29.59 -12.98
CA GLU A 153 24.23 28.19 -12.68
C GLU A 153 23.89 27.27 -13.87
N SER A 154 22.72 27.46 -14.50
CA SER A 154 22.30 26.73 -15.71
C SER A 154 23.32 26.88 -16.84
N VAL A 155 23.77 28.12 -17.06
CA VAL A 155 24.77 28.43 -18.08
C VAL A 155 26.09 27.70 -17.79
N ARG A 156 26.57 27.73 -16.54
CA ARG A 156 27.81 27.06 -16.14
C ARG A 156 27.70 25.55 -16.24
N TYR A 157 26.57 24.98 -15.80
CA TYR A 157 26.28 23.55 -15.91
C TYR A 157 26.37 23.08 -17.35
N MET A 158 25.71 23.77 -18.28
CA MET A 158 25.72 23.41 -19.70
C MET A 158 27.10 23.56 -20.36
N LYS A 159 27.99 24.42 -19.85
CA LYS A 159 29.36 24.59 -20.38
C LYS A 159 30.31 23.44 -20.04
N ASP A 160 29.89 22.45 -19.25
CA ASP A 160 30.75 21.38 -18.74
C ASP A 160 32.02 21.92 -18.04
N THR A 161 31.94 23.11 -17.47
CA THR A 161 32.99 23.62 -16.59
C THR A 161 32.96 22.78 -15.32
N ALA A 162 33.99 21.93 -15.16
CA ALA A 162 34.14 20.99 -14.05
C ALA A 162 33.56 21.53 -12.73
N ARG A 163 32.51 20.86 -12.24
CA ARG A 163 31.84 20.97 -10.93
C ARG A 163 32.04 22.29 -10.17
N HIS A 164 30.94 23.06 -10.12
CA HIS A 164 30.58 23.93 -8.99
C HIS A 164 31.63 24.99 -8.61
N ASP A 165 32.07 25.85 -9.54
CA ASP A 165 32.51 27.18 -9.10
C ASP A 165 31.26 27.88 -8.57
N SER A 166 30.98 27.68 -7.28
CA SER A 166 29.85 28.18 -6.50
C SER A 166 30.01 29.68 -6.25
N ARG A 167 30.35 30.43 -7.30
CA ARG A 167 30.19 31.88 -7.31
C ARG A 167 28.71 32.16 -7.30
N LEU A 168 28.17 32.15 -6.09
CA LEU A 168 26.83 32.60 -5.77
C LEU A 168 26.69 34.01 -6.32
N TYR A 169 25.63 34.24 -7.08
CA TYR A 169 25.25 35.59 -7.41
C TYR A 169 24.97 36.35 -6.10
N PRO A 170 25.43 37.61 -5.95
CA PRO A 170 25.27 38.34 -4.70
C PRO A 170 23.81 38.35 -4.24
N THR A 171 23.58 37.94 -3.00
CA THR A 171 22.25 38.00 -2.39
C THR A 171 21.93 39.43 -1.96
N HIS A 172 20.66 39.82 -2.09
CA HIS A 172 20.22 41.13 -1.64
C HIS A 172 20.38 41.27 -0.10
N PRO A 173 20.85 42.42 0.39
CA PRO A 173 21.06 42.63 1.82
C PRO A 173 19.74 42.59 2.58
N THR A 174 19.80 42.07 3.80
CA THR A 174 18.71 42.16 4.77
C THR A 174 18.85 43.41 5.62
N SER A 175 17.72 43.95 6.04
CA SER A 175 17.65 45.10 6.94
C SER A 175 16.56 44.90 7.97
N ALA A 176 16.79 45.44 9.17
CA ALA A 176 15.75 45.52 10.19
C ALA A 176 14.71 46.58 9.78
N PRO A 177 13.41 46.37 10.10
CA PRO A 177 12.40 47.39 9.85
C PRO A 177 12.62 48.59 10.76
N THR A 178 12.31 49.78 10.24
CA THR A 178 12.25 51.01 11.04
C THR A 178 11.03 51.01 11.96
N SER A 179 11.09 51.75 13.06
CA SER A 179 9.97 51.86 14.03
C SER A 179 8.68 52.34 13.36
N ASP A 180 8.76 53.26 12.40
CA ASP A 180 7.59 53.78 11.68
C ASP A 180 6.94 52.73 10.78
N GLN A 181 7.75 51.91 10.10
CA GLN A 181 7.24 50.80 9.28
C GLN A 181 6.51 49.76 10.16
N VAL A 182 7.09 49.41 11.31
CA VAL A 182 6.46 48.48 12.27
C VAL A 182 5.16 49.08 12.79
N ALA A 183 5.18 50.32 13.29
CA ALA A 183 4.00 51.00 13.84
C ALA A 183 2.84 51.06 12.83
N ASN A 184 3.13 51.36 11.55
CA ASN A 184 2.15 51.37 10.48
C ASN A 184 1.50 49.98 10.27
N LEU A 185 2.31 48.93 10.15
CA LEU A 185 1.80 47.56 9.97
C LEU A 185 1.05 47.07 11.21
N VAL A 186 1.49 47.42 12.42
CA VAL A 186 0.78 47.12 13.67
C VAL A 186 -0.61 47.76 13.69
N ALA A 187 -0.70 49.04 13.33
CA ALA A 187 -1.99 49.74 13.28
C ALA A 187 -2.97 49.06 12.31
N LYS A 188 -2.49 48.64 11.14
CA LYS A 188 -3.27 47.88 10.15
C LYS A 188 -3.69 46.51 10.68
N LEU A 189 -2.76 45.77 11.27
CA LEU A 189 -3.01 44.43 11.81
C LEU A 189 -3.98 44.43 13.00
N ARG A 190 -3.97 45.49 13.83
CA ARG A 190 -4.93 45.66 14.93
C ARG A 190 -6.36 45.84 14.42
N GLN A 191 -6.54 46.49 13.27
CA GLN A 191 -7.86 46.66 12.63
C GLN A 191 -8.31 45.41 11.90
N ASN A 192 -7.40 44.76 11.18
CA ASN A 192 -7.67 43.52 10.45
C ASN A 192 -6.47 42.57 10.58
N PRO A 193 -6.65 41.34 11.09
CA PRO A 193 -5.56 40.38 11.24
C PRO A 193 -4.91 39.96 9.93
N VAL A 194 -5.51 40.27 8.77
CA VAL A 194 -4.93 40.08 7.44
C VAL A 194 -4.80 41.44 6.75
N TYR A 195 -3.56 41.88 6.52
CA TYR A 195 -3.25 43.05 5.70
C TYR A 195 -2.72 42.62 4.32
N ASN A 196 -3.36 43.12 3.28
CA ASN A 196 -2.90 43.00 1.90
C ASN A 196 -2.45 44.38 1.40
N ALA A 197 -1.21 44.48 0.93
CA ALA A 197 -0.73 45.67 0.25
C ALA A 197 -1.57 45.94 -1.02
N PRO A 198 -1.84 47.22 -1.35
CA PRO A 198 -2.78 47.57 -2.41
C PRO A 198 -2.31 47.19 -3.81
N ASP A 199 -0.99 47.07 -4.01
CA ASP A 199 -0.32 46.73 -5.26
C ASP A 199 -0.08 45.23 -5.45
N ARG A 200 -0.52 44.39 -4.50
CA ARG A 200 -0.42 42.94 -4.59
C ARG A 200 -1.62 42.36 -5.34
N SER A 201 -1.35 41.65 -6.44
CA SER A 201 -2.38 40.99 -7.26
C SER A 201 -2.97 39.74 -6.60
N ASP A 202 -2.14 38.94 -5.91
CA ASP A 202 -2.54 37.71 -5.22
C ASP A 202 -2.81 37.97 -3.72
N ARG A 203 -4.05 38.39 -3.42
CA ARG A 203 -4.45 38.74 -2.04
C ARG A 203 -4.58 37.49 -1.16
N ALA A 204 -4.14 37.59 0.09
CA ALA A 204 -4.45 36.65 1.15
C ALA A 204 -5.90 36.83 1.62
N THR A 205 -6.73 35.79 1.48
CA THR A 205 -8.12 35.68 1.95
C THR A 205 -8.28 34.67 3.08
N THR A 206 -7.16 34.17 3.60
CA THR A 206 -7.10 33.15 4.66
C THR A 206 -8.04 33.47 5.84
N PRO A 207 -8.98 32.56 6.19
CA PRO A 207 -9.92 32.76 7.29
C PRO A 207 -9.25 32.51 8.64
N VAL A 208 -8.53 33.50 9.17
CA VAL A 208 -7.76 33.38 10.43
C VAL A 208 -8.60 32.93 11.64
N ALA A 209 -9.88 33.28 11.68
CA ALA A 209 -10.80 32.80 12.72
C ALA A 209 -11.02 31.28 12.66
N ALA A 210 -11.12 30.72 11.45
CA ALA A 210 -11.25 29.28 11.24
C ALA A 210 -9.95 28.54 11.60
N ILE A 211 -8.79 29.14 11.34
CA ILE A 211 -7.48 28.61 11.79
C ILE A 211 -7.44 28.53 13.31
N ARG A 212 -7.82 29.61 14.02
CA ARG A 212 -7.86 29.63 15.48
C ARG A 212 -8.79 28.56 16.04
N GLN A 213 -9.99 28.42 15.47
CA GLN A 213 -10.94 27.39 15.87
C GLN A 213 -10.40 25.97 15.63
N LYS A 214 -9.75 25.74 14.49
CA LYS A 214 -9.28 24.41 14.07
C LYS A 214 -8.00 23.97 14.78
N TYR A 215 -7.05 24.89 14.97
CA TYR A 215 -5.69 24.55 15.40
C TYR A 215 -5.31 25.13 16.78
N GLY A 216 -6.13 25.99 17.36
CA GLY A 216 -5.91 26.53 18.71
C GLY A 216 -4.87 27.65 18.81
N PHE A 217 -4.36 28.17 17.69
CA PHE A 217 -3.45 29.32 17.66
C PHE A 217 -4.02 30.48 16.84
N SER A 218 -3.69 31.71 17.23
CA SER A 218 -4.03 32.92 16.47
C SER A 218 -2.98 33.22 15.42
N LEU A 219 -3.40 33.77 14.28
CA LEU A 219 -2.53 34.11 13.16
C LEU A 219 -2.80 35.53 12.67
N ARG A 220 -1.73 36.27 12.37
CA ARG A 220 -1.75 37.52 11.62
C ARG A 220 -0.94 37.37 10.34
N VAL A 221 -1.45 37.94 9.25
CA VAL A 221 -0.84 37.83 7.92
C VAL A 221 -0.62 39.22 7.34
N VAL A 222 0.60 39.48 6.89
CA VAL A 222 0.97 40.64 6.08
C VAL A 222 1.37 40.14 4.70
N ALA A 223 0.68 40.55 3.65
CA ALA A 223 1.02 40.21 2.27
C ALA A 223 1.47 41.47 1.51
N LEU A 224 2.76 41.50 1.14
CA LEU A 224 3.48 42.58 0.48
C LEU A 224 3.82 42.17 -0.96
N PRO A 225 3.91 43.09 -1.94
CA PRO A 225 4.28 42.77 -3.33
C PRO A 225 5.67 42.12 -3.43
N ALA A 226 6.06 41.63 -4.61
CA ALA A 226 7.46 41.26 -4.84
C ALA A 226 8.37 42.51 -4.75
N LEU A 227 9.59 42.33 -4.26
CA LEU A 227 10.61 43.38 -4.22
C LEU A 227 11.22 43.59 -5.61
N LYS A 228 11.65 44.81 -5.90
CA LYS A 228 12.41 45.11 -7.11
C LYS A 228 13.90 44.88 -6.88
N PRO A 229 14.67 44.52 -7.92
CA PRO A 229 16.12 44.42 -7.81
C PRO A 229 16.74 45.70 -7.23
N GLY A 230 17.53 45.56 -6.17
CA GLY A 230 18.22 46.66 -5.48
C GLY A 230 17.48 47.21 -4.26
N GLU A 231 16.21 46.87 -4.05
CA GLU A 231 15.53 47.13 -2.77
C GLU A 231 16.09 46.22 -1.67
N PRO A 232 16.17 46.65 -0.40
CA PRO A 232 16.60 45.78 0.69
C PRO A 232 15.45 44.87 1.14
N PHE A 233 15.78 43.64 1.56
CA PHE A 233 14.80 42.75 2.18
C PHE A 233 14.59 43.17 3.63
N VAL A 234 13.37 43.54 4.02
CA VAL A 234 13.06 44.00 5.38
C VAL A 234 12.46 42.85 6.20
N GLU A 235 13.10 42.50 7.31
CA GLU A 235 12.70 41.37 8.18
C GLU A 235 11.58 41.77 9.16
N TYR A 236 10.36 41.93 8.64
CA TYR A 236 9.21 42.41 9.41
C TYR A 236 8.72 41.42 10.48
N ALA A 237 8.76 40.11 10.23
CA ALA A 237 8.07 39.13 11.08
C ALA A 237 8.56 39.16 12.54
N PRO A 238 9.88 39.13 12.85
CA PRO A 238 10.35 39.18 14.23
C PRO A 238 9.98 40.48 14.97
N ALA A 239 9.97 41.62 14.27
CA ALA A 239 9.60 42.90 14.88
C ALA A 239 8.10 42.97 15.18
N LEU A 240 7.26 42.48 14.27
CA LEU A 240 5.81 42.41 14.46
C LEU A 240 5.41 41.41 15.54
N ALA A 241 6.09 40.27 15.66
CA ALA A 241 5.82 39.28 16.70
C ALA A 241 6.05 39.81 18.12
N LYS A 242 6.95 40.79 18.31
CA LYS A 242 7.12 41.49 19.61
C LYS A 242 5.89 42.33 20.00
N GLU A 243 5.19 42.86 19.01
CA GLU A 243 3.97 43.66 19.19
C GLU A 243 2.71 42.81 19.36
N PHE A 244 2.79 41.52 18.98
CA PHE A 244 1.72 40.54 19.06
C PHE A 244 2.21 39.21 19.67
N PRO A 245 2.63 39.19 20.95
CA PRO A 245 3.35 38.04 21.55
C PRO A 245 2.52 36.74 21.65
N ASP A 246 1.19 36.85 21.61
CA ASP A 246 0.26 35.72 21.67
C ASP A 246 -0.16 35.20 20.28
N ASP A 247 0.21 35.89 19.21
CA ASP A 247 -0.15 35.56 17.84
C ASP A 247 1.08 35.05 17.07
N ILE A 248 0.85 34.14 16.13
CA ILE A 248 1.84 33.84 15.09
C ILE A 248 1.75 34.95 14.04
N VAL A 249 2.87 35.57 13.68
CA VAL A 249 2.94 36.58 12.63
C VAL A 249 3.61 36.00 11.40
N LEU A 250 2.90 36.05 10.27
CA LEU A 250 3.36 35.63 8.96
C LEU A 250 3.47 36.84 8.03
N VAL A 251 4.60 36.98 7.36
CA VAL A 251 4.86 38.04 6.38
C VAL A 251 5.20 37.40 5.03
N ALA A 252 4.32 37.57 4.05
CA ALA A 252 4.56 37.20 2.66
C ALA A 252 5.13 38.40 1.89
N GLN A 253 6.33 38.28 1.34
CA GLN A 253 6.95 39.27 0.45
C GLN A 253 7.18 38.59 -0.90
N GLY A 254 6.47 39.00 -1.96
CA GLY A 254 6.39 38.18 -3.18
C GLY A 254 5.87 36.77 -2.83
N HIS A 255 6.56 35.72 -3.26
CA HIS A 255 6.29 34.34 -2.87
C HIS A 255 7.08 33.86 -1.64
N TRP A 256 8.01 34.68 -1.12
CA TRP A 256 8.73 34.35 0.11
C TRP A 256 7.82 34.52 1.33
N ILE A 257 7.90 33.57 2.27
CA ILE A 257 7.21 33.66 3.55
C ILE A 257 8.22 33.74 4.68
N ASP A 258 8.08 34.76 5.52
CA ASP A 258 8.72 34.84 6.82
C ASP A 258 7.70 34.61 7.94
N ILE A 259 8.15 34.08 9.07
CA ILE A 259 7.28 33.71 10.19
C ILE A 259 7.98 33.92 11.53
N ALA A 260 7.23 34.47 12.50
CA ALA A 260 7.72 34.65 13.86
C ALA A 260 6.62 34.48 14.90
N GLY A 261 7.00 34.04 16.10
CA GLY A 261 6.10 33.86 17.23
C GLY A 261 6.73 33.03 18.35
N LYS A 262 5.89 32.55 19.28
CA LYS A 262 6.32 31.58 20.29
C LYS A 262 6.68 30.25 19.61
N ASP A 263 7.72 29.59 20.11
CA ASP A 263 8.23 28.32 19.56
C ASP A 263 8.82 28.49 18.13
N GLN A 264 9.74 29.46 18.00
CA GLN A 264 10.32 29.88 16.72
C GLN A 264 10.88 28.73 15.88
N GLN A 265 11.55 27.75 16.51
CA GLN A 265 12.12 26.60 15.82
C GLN A 265 11.05 25.79 15.07
N ARG A 266 9.90 25.55 15.72
CA ARG A 266 8.77 24.86 15.09
C ARG A 266 8.13 25.67 13.97
N LEU A 267 8.07 27.00 14.12
CA LEU A 267 7.57 27.89 13.07
C LEU A 267 8.46 27.86 11.82
N GLU A 268 9.78 27.91 12.03
CA GLU A 268 10.77 27.83 10.95
C GLU A 268 10.76 26.46 10.27
N SER A 269 10.65 25.37 11.03
CA SER A 269 10.43 24.02 10.49
C SER A 269 9.21 23.97 9.57
N ALA A 270 8.05 24.49 10.02
CA ALA A 270 6.84 24.51 9.20
C ALA A 270 6.98 25.37 7.93
N ARG A 271 7.67 26.52 8.02
CA ARG A 271 7.99 27.35 6.86
C ARG A 271 8.89 26.61 5.88
N ASN A 272 10.01 26.05 6.36
CA ASN A 272 10.97 25.32 5.54
C ASN A 272 10.29 24.13 4.86
N TYR A 273 9.48 23.37 5.61
CA TYR A 273 8.64 22.31 5.08
C TYR A 273 7.77 22.80 3.93
N THR A 274 7.05 23.89 4.16
CA THR A 274 6.12 24.41 3.16
C THR A 274 6.87 24.89 1.92
N MET A 275 7.97 25.61 2.08
CA MET A 275 8.74 26.15 0.96
C MET A 275 9.44 25.06 0.14
N ASN A 276 9.86 23.97 0.77
CA ASN A 276 10.59 22.90 0.11
C ASN A 276 9.66 21.80 -0.46
N HIS A 277 8.61 21.40 0.27
CA HIS A 277 7.61 20.43 -0.23
C HIS A 277 6.89 20.97 -1.45
N ASP A 278 6.54 22.26 -1.39
CA ASP A 278 6.00 22.97 -2.52
C ASP A 278 7.07 23.59 -3.40
N ARG A 279 8.36 23.26 -3.31
CA ARG A 279 9.35 23.89 -4.21
C ARG A 279 8.95 23.74 -5.67
N ARG A 280 8.46 22.56 -6.06
CA ARG A 280 7.90 22.37 -7.39
C ARG A 280 6.67 23.24 -7.64
N VAL A 281 5.80 23.44 -6.65
CA VAL A 281 4.58 24.26 -6.78
C VAL A 281 4.88 25.77 -6.74
N THR A 282 5.69 26.23 -5.81
CA THR A 282 6.11 27.61 -5.61
C THR A 282 6.98 28.09 -6.75
N LEU A 283 7.96 27.30 -7.21
CA LEU A 283 8.82 27.69 -8.33
C LEU A 283 8.19 27.41 -9.71
N PHE A 284 7.50 26.28 -9.88
CA PHE A 284 6.98 25.87 -11.20
C PHE A 284 5.50 26.18 -11.40
N ARG A 285 4.73 26.59 -10.39
CA ARG A 285 3.26 26.60 -10.49
C ARG A 285 2.58 27.90 -10.12
N GLY A 286 3.33 28.96 -9.79
CA GLY A 286 2.78 30.21 -9.30
C GLY A 286 1.90 29.96 -8.07
N THR A 287 2.51 29.93 -6.89
CA THR A 287 1.72 29.71 -5.66
C THR A 287 1.08 31.02 -5.19
N THR A 288 -0.19 30.98 -4.78
CA THR A 288 -0.83 32.13 -4.14
C THR A 288 -0.46 32.15 -2.66
N VAL A 289 -0.38 33.34 -2.04
CA VAL A 289 -0.17 33.46 -0.59
C VAL A 289 -1.12 32.56 0.19
N ASP A 290 -2.40 32.51 -0.19
CA ASP A 290 -3.39 31.69 0.50
C ASP A 290 -3.10 30.19 0.46
N ARG A 291 -2.55 29.69 -0.65
CA ARG A 291 -2.16 28.28 -0.72
C ARG A 291 -0.99 28.02 0.24
N VAL A 292 0.00 28.90 0.25
CA VAL A 292 1.17 28.77 1.13
C VAL A 292 0.77 28.89 2.60
N VAL A 293 -0.01 29.91 2.96
CA VAL A 293 -0.51 30.12 4.33
C VAL A 293 -1.34 28.92 4.79
N ARG A 294 -2.21 28.38 3.94
CA ARG A 294 -3.03 27.20 4.27
C ARG A 294 -2.18 25.96 4.54
N LYS A 295 -1.16 25.71 3.72
CA LYS A 295 -0.24 24.58 3.91
C LYS A 295 0.62 24.75 5.16
N LEU A 296 1.20 25.93 5.33
CA LEU A 296 1.98 26.27 6.51
C LEU A 296 1.17 26.11 7.79
N THR A 297 -0.05 26.64 7.83
CA THR A 297 -0.92 26.56 9.02
C THR A 297 -1.43 25.14 9.26
N GLY A 298 -1.64 24.35 8.20
CA GLY A 298 -1.87 22.92 8.30
C GLY A 298 -0.71 22.20 8.98
N ARG A 299 0.52 22.40 8.46
CA ARG A 299 1.75 21.83 9.02
C ARG A 299 1.95 22.25 10.48
N LEU A 300 1.74 23.52 10.80
CA LEU A 300 1.80 24.01 12.18
C LEU A 300 0.77 23.32 13.08
N GLY A 301 -0.47 23.18 12.61
CA GLY A 301 -1.52 22.47 13.33
C GLY A 301 -1.17 21.00 13.59
N ASP A 302 -0.47 20.37 12.66
CA ASP A 302 0.00 18.99 12.80
C ASP A 302 1.19 18.91 13.76
N LEU A 303 2.14 19.82 13.71
CA LEU A 303 3.24 19.88 14.69
C LEU A 303 2.77 20.20 16.12
N GLY A 304 1.55 20.72 16.32
CA GLY A 304 1.07 21.19 17.63
C GLY A 304 0.14 20.26 18.38
N ARG A 305 -0.57 19.39 17.65
CA ARG A 305 -1.57 18.50 18.24
C ARG A 305 -0.97 17.19 18.76
N HIS A 306 0.24 16.84 18.34
CA HIS A 306 0.82 15.55 18.63
C HIS A 306 1.78 15.66 19.82
N LYS A 307 1.33 15.17 20.98
CA LYS A 307 2.19 14.98 22.15
C LYS A 307 3.11 13.78 21.89
N PRO A 308 4.41 13.88 22.22
CA PRO A 308 5.33 12.75 22.13
C PRO A 308 4.96 11.72 23.22
N LEU A 309 4.35 10.61 22.80
CA LEU A 309 4.28 9.29 23.48
C LEU A 309 3.49 9.23 24.82
N GLY A 310 2.70 8.17 25.01
CA GLY A 310 1.76 8.04 26.15
C GLY A 310 1.67 6.64 26.77
N ASP A 311 1.08 5.66 26.09
CA ASP A 311 0.81 4.35 26.72
C ASP A 311 1.88 3.29 26.40
N PRO A 312 2.04 2.27 27.28
CA PRO A 312 2.75 1.04 26.93
C PRO A 312 2.03 0.36 25.74
N GLN A 313 2.82 -0.06 24.75
CA GLN A 313 2.32 -0.83 23.62
C GLN A 313 1.51 -2.04 24.11
N PRO A 314 0.41 -2.43 23.42
CA PRO A 314 0.02 -3.83 23.45
C PRO A 314 1.25 -4.64 23.02
N GLN A 315 1.62 -5.63 23.81
CA GLN A 315 2.82 -6.45 23.58
C GLN A 315 2.95 -6.78 22.09
N ALA A 316 4.15 -6.53 21.51
CA ALA A 316 4.48 -6.86 20.13
C ALA A 316 3.87 -8.22 19.77
N PHE A 317 3.35 -8.36 18.54
CA PHE A 317 2.67 -9.57 18.08
C PHE A 317 3.59 -10.77 18.27
N ASP A 318 3.46 -11.41 19.43
CA ASP A 318 4.23 -12.57 19.80
C ASP A 318 3.61 -13.71 19.00
N LEU A 319 4.21 -13.98 17.84
CA LEU A 319 3.79 -15.06 16.95
C LEU A 319 3.68 -16.37 17.73
N GLY A 320 4.57 -16.60 18.71
CA GLY A 320 4.53 -17.74 19.63
C GLY A 320 3.26 -17.74 20.47
N ARG A 321 2.94 -16.63 21.15
CA ARG A 321 1.71 -16.53 21.98
C ARG A 321 0.43 -16.55 21.17
N THR A 322 0.43 -15.96 19.98
CA THR A 322 -0.72 -15.95 19.09
C THR A 322 -0.95 -17.31 18.46
N LEU A 323 0.12 -18.01 18.05
CA LEU A 323 0.04 -19.41 17.63
C LEU A 323 -0.44 -20.28 18.79
N VAL A 324 0.10 -20.14 20.00
CA VAL A 324 -0.33 -20.90 21.19
C VAL A 324 -1.78 -20.59 21.59
N GLY A 325 -2.24 -19.34 21.43
CA GLY A 325 -3.63 -18.95 21.71
C GLY A 325 -4.64 -19.41 20.66
N SER A 326 -4.22 -19.48 19.40
CA SER A 326 -5.09 -19.84 18.26
C SER A 326 -5.05 -21.33 17.91
N THR A 327 -4.01 -22.04 18.35
CA THR A 327 -3.79 -23.47 18.09
C THR A 327 -4.98 -24.33 18.57
N PRO A 328 -5.58 -24.18 19.76
CA PRO A 328 -6.67 -25.05 20.17
C PRO A 328 -7.88 -25.05 19.20
N LEU A 329 -8.21 -23.89 18.63
CA LEU A 329 -9.33 -23.72 17.69
C LEU A 329 -9.01 -24.26 16.29
N LEU A 330 -7.84 -23.94 15.74
CA LEU A 330 -7.38 -24.47 14.46
C LEU A 330 -7.19 -25.99 14.51
N TRP A 331 -6.75 -26.52 15.66
CA TRP A 331 -6.50 -27.95 15.86
C TRP A 331 -7.82 -28.70 16.07
N GLY A 332 -8.76 -28.12 16.82
CA GLY A 332 -10.12 -28.65 16.98
C GLY A 332 -10.89 -28.70 15.64
N GLY A 333 -10.78 -27.65 14.82
CA GLY A 333 -11.42 -27.60 13.49
C GLY A 333 -10.86 -28.64 12.52
N SER A 334 -9.53 -28.77 12.46
CA SER A 334 -8.85 -29.73 11.58
C SER A 334 -9.16 -31.18 11.97
N ALA A 335 -9.15 -31.49 13.27
CA ALA A 335 -9.51 -32.81 13.78
C ALA A 335 -10.99 -33.15 13.54
N ALA A 336 -11.89 -32.17 13.61
CA ALA A 336 -13.31 -32.36 13.32
C ALA A 336 -13.57 -32.65 11.83
N ILE A 337 -12.87 -31.97 10.92
CA ILE A 337 -13.02 -32.18 9.47
C ILE A 337 -12.46 -33.56 9.07
N LEU A 338 -11.24 -33.88 9.52
CA LEU A 338 -10.60 -35.16 9.19
C LEU A 338 -11.28 -36.35 9.89
N GLY A 339 -11.68 -36.20 11.16
CA GLY A 339 -12.43 -37.22 11.90
C GLY A 339 -13.86 -37.41 11.38
N GLY A 340 -14.54 -36.31 11.02
CA GLY A 340 -15.90 -36.32 10.49
C GLY A 340 -16.00 -37.01 9.13
N GLY A 341 -15.05 -36.76 8.22
CA GLY A 341 -15.03 -37.41 6.90
C GLY A 341 -14.91 -38.94 6.97
N VAL A 342 -14.11 -39.46 7.91
CA VAL A 342 -13.93 -40.91 8.12
C VAL A 342 -15.18 -41.56 8.74
N LEU A 343 -15.84 -40.87 9.68
CA LEU A 343 -17.08 -41.35 10.28
C LEU A 343 -18.25 -41.37 9.28
N VAL A 344 -18.42 -40.32 8.48
CA VAL A 344 -19.49 -40.21 7.48
C VAL A 344 -19.32 -41.27 6.39
N SER A 345 -18.10 -41.47 5.87
CA SER A 345 -17.83 -42.49 4.86
C SER A 345 -18.05 -43.93 5.39
N GLY A 346 -17.69 -44.20 6.65
CA GLY A 346 -18.01 -45.47 7.33
C GLY A 346 -19.51 -45.72 7.46
N LEU A 347 -20.29 -44.72 7.86
CA LEU A 347 -21.75 -44.81 7.99
C LEU A 347 -22.45 -45.01 6.64
N VAL A 348 -21.97 -44.36 5.57
CA VAL A 348 -22.52 -44.52 4.21
C VAL A 348 -22.30 -45.94 3.69
N LEU A 349 -21.13 -46.53 3.92
CA LEU A 349 -20.83 -47.91 3.54
C LEU A 349 -21.72 -48.93 4.29
N LEU A 350 -21.94 -48.71 5.59
CA LEU A 350 -22.83 -49.54 6.41
C LEU A 350 -24.30 -49.46 5.93
N ARG A 351 -24.79 -48.27 5.57
CA ARG A 351 -26.14 -48.10 5.01
C ARG A 351 -26.30 -48.77 3.65
N ARG A 352 -25.30 -48.69 2.78
CA ARG A 352 -25.31 -49.39 1.47
C ARG A 352 -25.36 -50.90 1.62
N ARG A 353 -24.62 -51.48 2.58
CA ARG A 353 -24.68 -52.93 2.87
C ARG A 353 -26.06 -53.36 3.36
N ARG A 354 -26.70 -52.58 4.26
CA ARG A 354 -28.06 -52.89 4.74
C ARG A 354 -29.12 -52.83 3.62
N ARG A 355 -29.00 -51.86 2.70
CA ARG A 355 -29.88 -51.74 1.52
C ARG A 355 -29.71 -52.91 0.54
N ALA A 356 -28.48 -53.35 0.31
CA ALA A 356 -28.21 -54.48 -0.57
C ALA A 356 -28.82 -55.80 -0.04
N VAL A 357 -28.74 -56.03 1.28
CA VAL A 357 -29.31 -57.23 1.91
C VAL A 357 -30.84 -57.23 1.87
N THR A 358 -31.47 -56.07 2.12
CA THR A 358 -32.94 -55.94 2.05
C THR A 358 -33.48 -56.06 0.63
N ALA A 359 -32.79 -55.47 -0.35
CA ALA A 359 -33.12 -55.64 -1.76
C ALA A 359 -33.02 -57.11 -2.21
N LEU A 360 -31.97 -57.83 -1.80
CA LEU A 360 -31.80 -59.25 -2.12
C LEU A 360 -32.92 -60.12 -1.53
N ARG A 361 -33.30 -59.89 -0.25
CA ARG A 361 -34.40 -60.64 0.39
C ARG A 361 -35.73 -60.44 -0.32
N THR A 362 -36.02 -59.20 -0.72
CA THR A 362 -37.28 -58.86 -1.41
C THR A 362 -37.32 -59.48 -2.80
N ALA A 363 -36.25 -59.38 -3.58
CA ALA A 363 -36.16 -59.99 -4.90
C ALA A 363 -36.23 -61.52 -4.84
N ARG A 364 -35.58 -62.14 -3.84
CA ARG A 364 -35.69 -63.59 -3.62
C ARG A 364 -37.12 -64.03 -3.32
N ALA A 365 -37.85 -63.30 -2.48
CA ALA A 365 -39.23 -63.65 -2.15
C ALA A 365 -40.16 -63.59 -3.38
N ARG A 366 -39.97 -62.60 -4.26
CA ARG A 366 -40.76 -62.46 -5.50
C ARG A 366 -40.44 -63.54 -6.52
N ALA A 367 -39.16 -63.77 -6.79
CA ALA A 367 -38.73 -64.82 -7.70
C ALA A 367 -39.26 -66.20 -7.25
N GLN A 368 -39.21 -66.49 -5.96
CA GLN A 368 -39.76 -67.73 -5.42
C GLN A 368 -41.28 -67.83 -5.59
N ALA A 369 -42.01 -66.73 -5.38
CA ALA A 369 -43.45 -66.69 -5.58
C ALA A 369 -43.82 -66.96 -7.05
N ALA A 370 -43.18 -66.26 -7.99
CA ALA A 370 -43.42 -66.43 -9.43
C ALA A 370 -43.09 -67.85 -9.92
N ILE A 371 -41.98 -68.43 -9.45
CA ILE A 371 -41.61 -69.83 -9.78
C ILE A 371 -42.65 -70.80 -9.23
N SER A 372 -43.11 -70.60 -7.99
CA SER A 372 -44.12 -71.48 -7.36
C SER A 372 -45.47 -71.39 -8.08
N GLU A 373 -45.87 -70.18 -8.49
CA GLU A 373 -47.11 -69.95 -9.25
C GLU A 373 -47.04 -70.63 -10.63
N LEU A 374 -45.91 -70.50 -11.35
CA LEU A 374 -45.68 -71.21 -12.59
C LEU A 374 -45.71 -72.74 -12.40
N GLY A 375 -45.12 -73.24 -11.30
CA GLY A 375 -45.15 -74.65 -10.94
C GLY A 375 -46.56 -75.17 -10.72
N ALA A 376 -47.40 -74.43 -9.98
CA ALA A 376 -48.80 -74.80 -9.73
C ALA A 376 -49.61 -74.89 -11.03
N VAL A 377 -49.44 -73.93 -11.94
CA VAL A 377 -50.12 -73.94 -13.25
C VAL A 377 -49.67 -75.13 -14.11
N LEU A 378 -48.38 -75.49 -14.05
CA LEU A 378 -47.83 -76.64 -14.76
C LEU A 378 -48.34 -78.00 -14.23
N GLU A 379 -48.68 -78.11 -12.94
CA GLU A 379 -49.30 -79.30 -12.38
C GLU A 379 -50.70 -79.54 -12.95
N GLU A 380 -51.48 -78.47 -13.20
CA GLU A 380 -52.82 -78.58 -13.73
C GLU A 380 -52.86 -78.87 -15.25
N SER A 381 -51.91 -78.33 -16.01
CA SER A 381 -51.90 -78.51 -17.47
C SER A 381 -50.48 -78.43 -18.04
N PRO A 382 -49.73 -79.55 -18.13
CA PRO A 382 -48.33 -79.51 -18.54
C PRO A 382 -48.18 -79.06 -19.99
N ARG A 383 -47.37 -78.01 -20.22
CA ARG A 383 -46.93 -77.52 -21.53
C ARG A 383 -45.42 -77.46 -21.60
N ALA A 384 -44.84 -78.07 -22.64
CA ALA A 384 -43.40 -78.26 -22.76
C ALA A 384 -42.58 -76.95 -22.70
N ASP A 385 -43.09 -75.88 -23.32
CA ASP A 385 -42.43 -74.57 -23.36
C ASP A 385 -42.47 -73.83 -22.02
N ALA A 386 -43.54 -73.99 -21.24
CA ALA A 386 -43.63 -73.45 -19.89
C ALA A 386 -42.82 -74.29 -18.88
N THR A 387 -42.72 -75.61 -19.09
CA THR A 387 -41.84 -76.48 -18.29
C THR A 387 -40.38 -76.08 -18.43
N GLU A 388 -39.91 -75.79 -19.65
CA GLU A 388 -38.55 -75.30 -19.89
C GLU A 388 -38.28 -74.00 -19.13
N ARG A 389 -39.25 -73.08 -19.11
CA ARG A 389 -39.13 -71.80 -18.39
C ARG A 389 -39.10 -71.99 -16.87
N HIS A 390 -39.90 -72.91 -16.34
CA HIS A 390 -39.88 -73.24 -14.92
C HIS A 390 -38.52 -73.81 -14.47
N VAL A 391 -37.94 -74.74 -15.24
CA VAL A 391 -36.60 -75.29 -14.96
C VAL A 391 -35.55 -74.18 -15.02
N THR A 392 -35.57 -73.37 -16.08
CA THR A 392 -34.62 -72.25 -16.24
C THR A 392 -34.71 -71.24 -15.10
N ALA A 393 -35.92 -70.84 -14.70
CA ALA A 393 -36.13 -69.91 -13.60
C ALA A 393 -35.64 -70.50 -12.26
N SER A 394 -35.87 -71.78 -12.01
CA SER A 394 -35.41 -72.49 -10.82
C SER A 394 -33.88 -72.56 -10.74
N GLU A 395 -33.21 -72.87 -11.87
CA GLU A 395 -31.75 -72.88 -11.93
C GLU A 395 -31.14 -71.49 -11.69
N LEU A 396 -31.71 -70.46 -12.32
CA LEU A 396 -31.28 -69.07 -12.11
C LEU A 396 -31.47 -68.62 -10.66
N PHE A 397 -32.58 -69.04 -10.03
CA PHE A 397 -32.87 -68.73 -8.63
C PHE A 397 -31.83 -69.31 -7.67
N GLU A 398 -31.41 -70.57 -7.87
CA GLU A 398 -30.38 -71.22 -7.04
C GLU A 398 -28.99 -70.59 -7.22
N GLN A 399 -28.67 -70.14 -8.43
CA GLN A 399 -27.38 -69.52 -8.74
C GLN A 399 -27.29 -68.04 -8.35
N ALA A 400 -28.44 -67.37 -8.14
CA ALA A 400 -28.48 -65.94 -7.89
C ALA A 400 -27.96 -65.57 -6.49
N THR A 401 -26.90 -64.75 -6.44
CA THR A 401 -26.35 -64.17 -5.18
C THR A 401 -26.59 -62.67 -5.04
N THR A 402 -27.28 -62.06 -6.00
CA THR A 402 -27.58 -60.61 -6.04
C THR A 402 -29.04 -60.34 -6.37
N ALA A 403 -29.56 -59.17 -5.96
CA ALA A 403 -30.95 -58.80 -6.20
C ALA A 403 -31.28 -58.71 -7.70
N ALA A 404 -30.33 -58.27 -8.53
CA ALA A 404 -30.50 -58.21 -9.98
C ALA A 404 -30.60 -59.62 -10.60
N ALA A 405 -29.79 -60.57 -10.14
CA ALA A 405 -29.88 -61.96 -10.59
C ALA A 405 -31.21 -62.63 -10.13
N MET A 406 -31.72 -62.27 -8.95
CA MET A 406 -33.03 -62.75 -8.49
C MET A 406 -34.18 -62.20 -9.34
N ALA A 407 -34.12 -60.92 -9.74
CA ALA A 407 -35.11 -60.33 -10.64
C ALA A 407 -35.12 -61.00 -12.02
N GLU A 408 -33.99 -61.52 -12.47
CA GLU A 408 -33.92 -62.27 -13.73
C GLU A 408 -34.61 -63.64 -13.61
N ALA A 409 -34.46 -64.34 -12.48
CA ALA A 409 -35.18 -65.57 -12.21
C ALA A 409 -36.71 -65.34 -12.16
N GLU A 410 -37.15 -64.25 -11.52
CA GLU A 410 -38.56 -63.80 -11.50
C GLU A 410 -39.08 -63.57 -12.93
N ARG A 411 -38.34 -62.81 -13.74
CA ARG A 411 -38.71 -62.49 -15.13
C ARG A 411 -38.89 -63.74 -15.99
N VAL A 412 -38.02 -64.75 -15.85
CA VAL A 412 -38.12 -66.01 -16.61
C VAL A 412 -39.35 -66.82 -16.17
N ALA A 413 -39.71 -66.78 -14.89
CA ALA A 413 -40.94 -67.41 -14.40
C ALA A 413 -42.20 -66.72 -14.94
N ASP A 414 -42.23 -65.38 -14.93
CA ASP A 414 -43.34 -64.60 -15.49
C ASP A 414 -43.52 -64.83 -17.00
N GLU A 415 -42.42 -64.95 -17.75
CA GLU A 415 -42.49 -65.34 -19.17
C GLU A 415 -43.14 -66.71 -19.37
N GLY A 416 -42.90 -67.66 -18.46
CA GLY A 416 -43.55 -68.97 -18.45
C GLY A 416 -45.06 -68.86 -18.20
N LEU A 417 -45.46 -68.03 -17.24
CA LEU A 417 -46.88 -67.77 -16.91
C LEU A 417 -47.61 -67.08 -18.06
N ALA A 418 -46.99 -66.10 -18.72
CA ALA A 418 -47.59 -65.40 -19.86
C ALA A 418 -47.90 -66.34 -21.03
N ARG A 419 -47.07 -67.37 -21.25
CA ARG A 419 -47.30 -68.41 -22.28
C ARG A 419 -48.46 -69.33 -21.95
N PHE A 420 -48.82 -69.45 -20.68
CA PHE A 420 -50.07 -70.08 -20.27
C PHE A 420 -51.30 -69.21 -20.57
N GLY A 421 -51.20 -67.90 -20.32
CA GLY A 421 -52.31 -66.94 -20.42
C GLY A 421 -52.64 -66.41 -21.83
N LEU A 422 -51.75 -66.58 -22.82
CA LEU A 422 -51.94 -66.04 -24.18
C LEU A 422 -52.85 -66.89 -25.09
N SER A 423 -54.00 -67.34 -24.57
CA SER A 423 -55.14 -67.76 -25.40
C SER A 423 -56.36 -66.83 -25.29
N VAL A 424 -56.36 -65.82 -24.42
CA VAL A 424 -57.48 -64.88 -24.32
C VAL A 424 -56.98 -63.44 -24.14
N LEU A 425 -56.87 -62.73 -25.27
CA LEU A 425 -56.91 -61.27 -25.45
C LEU A 425 -55.81 -60.42 -24.78
N SER A 426 -54.86 -59.94 -25.58
CA SER A 426 -54.52 -58.51 -25.64
C SER A 426 -53.51 -58.22 -26.76
N SER A 427 -54.05 -57.90 -27.93
CA SER A 427 -53.40 -57.04 -28.90
C SER A 427 -53.46 -55.62 -28.34
N ASP A 428 -52.39 -55.16 -27.68
CA ASP A 428 -52.01 -53.74 -27.60
C ASP A 428 -50.60 -53.66 -27.04
N ALA A 429 -49.65 -53.92 -27.93
CA ALA A 429 -48.29 -53.42 -27.81
C ALA A 429 -48.24 -52.05 -28.49
N LEU A 430 -47.69 -51.04 -27.79
CA LEU A 430 -46.60 -50.16 -28.24
C LEU A 430 -46.56 -48.88 -27.40
N ASP A 431 -45.70 -48.85 -26.39
CA ASP A 431 -44.72 -47.78 -26.13
C ASP A 431 -44.03 -48.03 -24.79
N GLN A 432 -42.89 -48.74 -24.83
CA GLN A 432 -41.87 -48.60 -23.79
C GLN A 432 -40.49 -48.44 -24.45
N PRO A 433 -39.71 -47.44 -24.04
CA PRO A 433 -38.40 -47.17 -24.61
C PRO A 433 -37.37 -48.22 -24.18
N GLU A 434 -36.50 -48.61 -25.12
CA GLU A 434 -35.36 -49.50 -24.89
C GLU A 434 -34.49 -49.04 -23.71
N PRO A 435 -34.17 -49.91 -22.74
CA PRO A 435 -33.14 -49.61 -21.77
C PRO A 435 -31.76 -49.72 -22.43
N THR A 436 -31.09 -48.58 -22.54
CA THR A 436 -29.65 -48.46 -22.85
C THR A 436 -28.83 -49.51 -22.09
N VAL A 437 -28.12 -50.34 -22.85
CA VAL A 437 -27.14 -51.32 -22.37
C VAL A 437 -26.06 -50.58 -21.57
N ALA A 438 -26.13 -50.70 -20.24
CA ALA A 438 -25.06 -50.27 -19.36
C ALA A 438 -23.84 -51.17 -19.57
N THR A 439 -22.80 -50.60 -20.17
CA THR A 439 -21.45 -51.18 -20.29
C THR A 439 -21.00 -51.85 -19.00
N VAL A 440 -20.70 -53.14 -19.11
CA VAL A 440 -20.07 -54.00 -18.09
C VAL A 440 -18.86 -53.30 -17.50
N GLY A 441 -18.93 -53.05 -16.19
CA GLY A 441 -17.89 -52.38 -15.42
C GLY A 441 -16.56 -53.11 -15.47
N ARG A 442 -15.56 -52.43 -16.02
CA ARG A 442 -14.12 -52.77 -15.99
C ARG A 442 -13.70 -53.12 -14.57
N GLN A 443 -13.20 -54.35 -14.36
CA GLN A 443 -12.65 -54.79 -13.09
C GLN A 443 -11.56 -53.82 -12.60
N PRO A 444 -11.58 -53.38 -11.33
CA PRO A 444 -10.52 -52.52 -10.79
C PRO A 444 -9.19 -53.29 -10.78
N GLY A 445 -8.20 -52.73 -11.47
CA GLY A 445 -6.89 -53.32 -11.72
C GLY A 445 -6.15 -53.81 -10.46
N LEU A 446 -5.36 -54.86 -10.68
CA LEU A 446 -4.62 -55.66 -9.70
C LEU A 446 -3.77 -54.82 -8.71
N ALA A 447 -3.32 -53.63 -9.11
CA ALA A 447 -2.60 -52.66 -8.27
C ALA A 447 -3.39 -52.25 -7.00
N ARG A 448 -4.72 -52.22 -7.05
CA ARG A 448 -5.57 -51.83 -5.90
C ARG A 448 -5.63 -52.92 -4.82
N ARG A 449 -5.39 -54.20 -5.17
CA ARG A 449 -5.41 -55.31 -4.20
C ARG A 449 -4.10 -55.47 -3.43
N ILE A 450 -2.96 -55.09 -4.02
CA ILE A 450 -1.64 -55.27 -3.40
C ILE A 450 -1.36 -54.22 -2.31
N LEU A 451 -1.81 -52.97 -2.51
CA LEU A 451 -1.61 -51.89 -1.53
C LEU A 451 -2.45 -52.03 -0.24
N TRP A 452 -3.51 -52.84 -0.23
CA TRP A 452 -4.44 -52.93 0.90
C TRP A 452 -4.16 -54.05 1.91
N ARG A 453 -3.27 -55.01 1.61
CA ARG A 453 -3.09 -56.20 2.47
C ARG A 453 -1.82 -56.23 3.33
N GLN A 454 -0.79 -55.44 3.03
CA GLN A 454 0.46 -55.47 3.83
C GLN A 454 0.50 -54.32 4.85
N LYS A 455 0.56 -54.68 6.13
CA LYS A 455 0.73 -53.78 7.28
C LYS A 455 2.22 -53.70 7.64
N TYR A 456 2.77 -52.51 7.84
CA TYR A 456 4.05 -52.35 8.54
C TYR A 456 3.74 -52.13 10.01
N LEU A 457 4.23 -53.01 10.90
CA LEU A 457 4.03 -52.88 12.36
C LEU A 457 2.54 -52.73 12.75
N GLY A 458 1.64 -53.40 12.04
CA GLY A 458 0.19 -53.30 12.27
C GLY A 458 -0.51 -52.09 11.63
N VAL A 459 0.23 -51.13 11.07
CA VAL A 459 -0.28 -49.91 10.43
C VAL A 459 -0.33 -50.07 8.89
N PRO A 460 -1.41 -49.62 8.21
CA PRO A 460 -1.48 -49.66 6.76
C PRO A 460 -0.35 -48.86 6.09
N ARG A 461 0.31 -49.43 5.07
CA ARG A 461 1.43 -48.82 4.35
C ARG A 461 1.16 -47.43 3.78
N TRP A 462 -0.08 -47.15 3.38
CA TRP A 462 -0.45 -45.83 2.87
C TRP A 462 -0.42 -44.74 3.96
N VAL A 463 -0.66 -45.09 5.23
CA VAL A 463 -0.53 -44.16 6.35
C VAL A 463 0.94 -43.84 6.57
N VAL A 464 1.78 -44.87 6.60
CA VAL A 464 3.25 -44.70 6.71
C VAL A 464 3.77 -43.86 5.54
N GLY A 465 3.35 -44.15 4.32
CA GLY A 465 3.70 -43.38 3.13
C GLY A 465 3.21 -41.93 3.19
N GLY A 466 1.98 -41.68 3.66
CA GLY A 466 1.46 -40.32 3.84
C GLY A 466 2.22 -39.52 4.89
N VAL A 467 2.60 -40.14 6.00
CA VAL A 467 3.46 -39.51 7.03
C VAL A 467 4.84 -39.21 6.47
N LEU A 468 5.44 -40.16 5.75
CA LEU A 468 6.76 -39.99 5.17
C LEU A 468 6.77 -38.90 4.10
N VAL A 469 5.75 -38.84 3.23
CA VAL A 469 5.56 -37.75 2.26
C VAL A 469 5.31 -36.43 2.95
N GLY A 470 4.54 -36.39 4.04
CA GLY A 470 4.33 -35.17 4.83
C GLY A 470 5.61 -34.65 5.49
N VAL A 471 6.43 -35.54 6.05
CA VAL A 471 7.75 -35.20 6.62
C VAL A 471 8.69 -34.75 5.51
N ILE A 472 8.75 -35.47 4.39
CA ILE A 472 9.55 -35.07 3.23
C ILE A 472 9.08 -33.71 2.70
N ALA A 473 7.79 -33.46 2.57
CA ALA A 473 7.28 -32.16 2.13
C ALA A 473 7.62 -31.05 3.15
N CYS A 474 7.51 -31.27 4.45
CA CYS A 474 7.93 -30.27 5.45
C CYS A 474 9.45 -29.99 5.44
N VAL A 475 10.28 -30.98 5.08
CA VAL A 475 11.73 -30.83 4.99
C VAL A 475 12.19 -30.32 3.61
N ALA A 476 11.44 -30.65 2.56
CA ALA A 476 11.80 -30.40 1.16
C ALA A 476 11.01 -29.26 0.52
N VAL A 477 9.98 -28.72 1.17
CA VAL A 477 9.53 -27.35 0.86
C VAL A 477 10.73 -26.48 1.18
N PRO A 478 11.40 -25.90 0.18
CA PRO A 478 12.39 -24.90 0.47
C PRO A 478 11.59 -23.80 1.18
N PHE A 479 11.81 -23.65 2.49
CA PHE A 479 11.73 -22.30 3.03
C PHE A 479 12.62 -21.52 2.09
N ASP A 480 12.01 -20.67 1.28
CA ASP A 480 12.74 -19.79 0.38
C ASP A 480 13.75 -19.11 1.30
N GLN A 481 14.99 -19.59 1.25
CA GLN A 481 16.03 -19.10 2.12
C GLN A 481 16.38 -17.79 1.47
N GLY A 482 15.55 -16.77 1.72
CA GLY A 482 15.86 -15.39 1.46
C GLY A 482 17.32 -15.20 1.84
N GLU A 483 18.06 -14.54 0.96
CA GLU A 483 19.51 -14.45 1.02
C GLU A 483 19.95 -14.32 2.47
N THR A 484 20.70 -15.31 2.98
CA THR A 484 21.03 -15.32 4.40
C THR A 484 21.70 -14.00 4.72
N PRO A 485 21.17 -13.20 5.68
CA PRO A 485 21.66 -11.86 5.92
C PRO A 485 23.16 -11.88 6.14
N SER A 486 23.88 -10.90 5.59
CA SER A 486 25.33 -10.81 5.75
C SER A 486 25.71 -10.79 7.24
N ASN A 487 26.91 -11.28 7.56
CA ASN A 487 27.38 -11.28 8.96
C ASN A 487 27.42 -9.85 9.52
N ALA A 488 27.74 -8.86 8.68
CA ALA A 488 27.66 -7.44 9.00
C ALA A 488 26.23 -7.02 9.39
N THR A 489 25.21 -7.39 8.60
CA THR A 489 23.80 -7.09 8.90
C THR A 489 23.39 -7.69 10.26
N ARG A 490 23.74 -8.96 10.52
CA ARG A 490 23.43 -9.60 11.81
C ARG A 490 24.11 -8.91 12.99
N ALA A 491 25.36 -8.45 12.81
CA ALA A 491 26.07 -7.71 13.85
C ALA A 491 25.41 -6.35 14.15
N VAL A 492 24.98 -5.62 13.11
CA VAL A 492 24.22 -4.37 13.28
C VAL A 492 22.92 -4.63 14.03
N VAL A 493 22.15 -5.65 13.62
CA VAL A 493 20.88 -6.01 14.26
C VAL A 493 21.07 -6.36 15.73
N GLU A 494 22.11 -7.13 16.07
CA GLU A 494 22.40 -7.51 17.47
C GLU A 494 22.63 -6.29 18.36
N GLU A 495 23.35 -5.28 17.86
CA GLU A 495 23.53 -4.03 18.59
C GLU A 495 22.25 -3.19 18.62
N LEU A 496 21.47 -3.17 17.52
CA LEU A 496 20.16 -2.50 17.47
C LEU A 496 19.14 -3.10 18.45
N ARG A 497 19.29 -4.37 18.85
CA ARG A 497 18.48 -4.97 19.93
C ARG A 497 18.68 -4.24 21.26
N ARG A 498 19.89 -3.74 21.50
CA ARG A 498 20.30 -3.13 22.77
C ARG A 498 20.12 -1.62 22.75
N ASP A 499 20.45 -0.98 21.63
CA ASP A 499 20.52 0.46 21.46
C ASP A 499 19.78 0.87 20.18
N PRO A 500 18.89 1.88 20.18
CA PRO A 500 18.21 2.28 18.94
C PRO A 500 19.14 2.93 17.93
N VAL A 501 20.40 3.22 18.31
CA VAL A 501 21.42 3.83 17.46
C VAL A 501 22.67 2.94 17.43
N TYR A 502 22.97 2.41 16.25
CA TYR A 502 24.23 1.75 15.97
C TYR A 502 25.18 2.68 15.21
N VAL A 503 26.43 2.76 15.66
CA VAL A 503 27.51 3.47 14.96
C VAL A 503 28.65 2.46 14.76
N GLN A 504 28.99 2.16 13.51
CA GLN A 504 30.06 1.24 13.20
C GLN A 504 31.40 1.79 13.74
N PRO A 505 32.22 0.95 14.40
CA PRO A 505 33.55 1.36 14.86
C PRO A 505 34.39 1.94 13.72
N GLY A 506 35.03 3.09 13.95
CA GLY A 506 35.89 3.77 12.97
C GLY A 506 35.18 4.81 12.10
N VAL A 507 33.85 4.88 12.12
CA VAL A 507 33.10 5.99 11.51
C VAL A 507 33.40 7.26 12.32
N THR A 508 34.14 8.21 11.73
CA THR A 508 34.50 9.47 12.39
C THR A 508 33.22 10.26 12.63
N GLN A 509 32.92 10.55 13.90
CA GLN A 509 31.63 11.09 14.35
C GLN A 509 31.40 12.50 13.79
N THR A 510 30.80 12.60 12.60
CA THR A 510 30.07 13.80 12.18
C THR A 510 28.75 13.95 12.90
N VAL A 511 28.27 12.88 13.53
CA VAL A 511 26.99 12.82 14.22
C VAL A 511 27.20 12.34 15.65
N ASP A 512 26.69 13.10 16.61
CA ASP A 512 26.64 12.71 18.02
C ASP A 512 25.50 11.69 18.24
N PRO A 513 25.81 10.41 18.54
CA PRO A 513 24.78 9.39 18.71
C PRO A 513 23.86 9.66 19.91
N ASP A 514 24.28 10.42 20.92
CA ASP A 514 23.41 10.80 22.04
C ASP A 514 22.36 11.83 21.64
N VAL A 515 22.71 12.74 20.71
CA VAL A 515 21.72 13.62 20.09
C VAL A 515 20.71 12.81 19.31
N VAL A 516 21.16 11.85 18.49
CA VAL A 516 20.29 10.95 17.72
C VAL A 516 19.33 10.19 18.63
N ARG A 517 19.83 9.58 19.72
CA ARG A 517 19.02 8.88 20.73
C ARG A 517 17.96 9.79 21.35
N ARG A 518 18.34 11.01 21.75
CA ARG A 518 17.39 12.00 22.30
C ARG A 518 16.32 12.40 21.28
N THR A 519 16.71 12.55 20.01
CA THR A 519 15.82 12.95 18.93
C THR A 519 14.78 11.86 18.64
N ILE A 520 15.21 10.60 18.46
CA ILE A 520 14.27 9.49 18.18
C ILE A 520 13.46 9.08 19.42
N GLY A 521 14.05 9.16 20.62
CA GLY A 521 13.41 8.74 21.87
C GLY A 521 12.96 7.28 21.81
N ASP A 522 11.75 6.98 22.30
CA ASP A 522 11.18 5.63 22.32
C ASP A 522 10.40 5.27 21.03
N ARG A 523 10.54 6.05 19.95
CA ARG A 523 9.81 5.80 18.70
C ARG A 523 10.29 4.50 18.04
N PRO A 524 9.47 3.87 17.18
CA PRO A 524 9.86 2.68 16.42
C PRO A 524 10.74 3.10 15.25
N ILE A 525 11.86 3.73 15.57
CA ILE A 525 12.87 4.20 14.64
C ILE A 525 14.19 3.67 15.17
N VAL A 526 14.92 2.96 14.32
CA VAL A 526 16.29 2.53 14.59
C VAL A 526 17.22 3.13 13.57
N VAL A 527 18.42 3.51 13.99
CA VAL A 527 19.37 4.25 13.18
C VAL A 527 20.70 3.50 13.13
N ALA A 528 21.24 3.28 11.94
CA ALA A 528 22.55 2.68 11.75
C ALA A 528 23.47 3.59 10.92
N PHE A 529 24.64 3.91 11.46
CA PHE A 529 25.71 4.62 10.76
C PHE A 529 26.84 3.66 10.42
N LEU A 530 27.07 3.46 9.12
CA LEU A 530 28.08 2.54 8.60
C LEU A 530 29.13 3.28 7.78
N SER A 531 30.30 2.69 7.69
CA SER A 531 31.43 3.18 6.89
C SER A 531 31.10 3.05 5.39
N PRO A 532 31.43 4.06 4.58
CA PRO A 532 31.30 3.96 3.12
C PRO A 532 32.27 2.94 2.50
N GLU A 533 33.33 2.57 3.21
CA GLU A 533 34.41 1.69 2.73
C GLU A 533 34.17 0.20 3.00
N MET A 534 32.93 -0.21 3.30
CA MET A 534 32.62 -1.64 3.48
C MET A 534 32.78 -2.40 2.15
N PRO A 535 33.45 -3.57 2.17
CA PRO A 535 33.54 -4.40 0.97
C PRO A 535 32.13 -4.85 0.55
N PRO A 536 31.88 -5.08 -0.75
CA PRO A 536 30.54 -5.39 -1.27
C PRO A 536 29.80 -6.50 -0.53
N GLU A 537 30.52 -7.54 -0.09
CA GLU A 537 30.00 -8.68 0.67
C GLU A 537 29.55 -8.34 2.11
N ASP A 538 30.07 -7.26 2.68
CA ASP A 538 29.71 -6.77 4.02
C ASP A 538 28.75 -5.56 3.95
N ARG A 539 28.32 -5.17 2.75
CA ARG A 539 27.31 -4.11 2.63
C ARG A 539 26.04 -4.56 3.34
N VAL A 540 25.55 -3.67 4.18
CA VAL A 540 24.31 -3.88 4.94
C VAL A 540 23.19 -3.26 4.13
N ASP A 541 22.33 -4.09 3.58
CA ASP A 541 21.17 -3.61 2.84
C ASP A 541 20.09 -3.08 3.81
N CYS A 542 19.40 -2.00 3.40
CA CYS A 542 18.38 -1.38 4.26
C CYS A 542 17.20 -2.33 4.45
N ASP A 543 16.71 -2.93 3.36
CA ASP A 543 15.54 -3.80 3.40
C ASP A 543 15.84 -5.04 4.27
N SER A 544 17.03 -5.60 4.14
CA SER A 544 17.52 -6.68 5.01
C SER A 544 17.56 -6.32 6.50
N LEU A 545 17.94 -5.08 6.86
CA LEU A 545 17.85 -4.61 8.25
C LEU A 545 16.40 -4.47 8.70
N ALA A 546 15.53 -3.98 7.83
CA ALA A 546 14.12 -3.76 8.14
C ALA A 546 13.38 -5.08 8.40
N GLU A 547 13.61 -6.09 7.57
CA GLU A 547 13.10 -7.46 7.77
C GLU A 547 13.54 -8.07 9.11
N LEU A 548 14.76 -7.78 9.54
CA LEU A 548 15.31 -8.27 10.82
C LEU A 548 14.95 -7.42 12.03
N THR A 549 14.37 -6.24 11.82
CA THR A 549 13.90 -5.33 12.87
C THR A 549 12.42 -5.00 12.66
N PRO A 550 11.54 -6.04 12.58
CA PRO A 550 10.13 -5.84 12.25
C PRO A 550 9.49 -4.85 13.21
N ASP A 551 8.49 -4.13 12.70
CA ASP A 551 7.81 -3.05 13.42
C ASP A 551 8.69 -1.86 13.81
N ASN A 552 9.88 -1.70 13.21
CA ASN A 552 10.68 -0.47 13.28
C ASN A 552 10.94 0.13 11.88
N LEU A 553 10.93 1.46 11.81
CA LEU A 553 11.46 2.23 10.69
C LEU A 553 12.98 2.25 10.80
N VAL A 554 13.68 1.74 9.79
CA VAL A 554 15.14 1.72 9.76
C VAL A 554 15.63 2.95 9.00
N VAL A 555 16.54 3.69 9.62
CA VAL A 555 17.29 4.77 8.98
C VAL A 555 18.75 4.34 8.86
N LEU A 556 19.19 4.09 7.64
CA LEU A 556 20.52 3.60 7.34
C LEU A 556 21.35 4.70 6.66
N SER A 557 22.53 4.97 7.21
CA SER A 557 23.57 5.78 6.60
C SER A 557 24.77 4.94 6.22
N GLN A 558 25.20 5.03 4.97
CA GLN A 558 26.44 4.39 4.50
C GLN A 558 27.45 5.41 3.97
N SER A 559 27.26 6.70 4.22
CA SER A 559 28.17 7.73 3.73
C SER A 559 28.32 8.85 4.75
N LEU A 560 29.57 9.11 5.13
CA LEU A 560 29.97 10.25 5.97
C LEU A 560 29.72 11.60 5.31
N GLU A 561 29.57 11.63 3.98
CA GLU A 561 29.18 12.84 3.23
C GLU A 561 27.66 13.08 3.21
N ALA A 562 26.89 12.34 4.00
CA ALA A 562 25.44 12.57 4.17
C ALA A 562 24.58 12.42 2.90
N ARG A 563 25.15 12.02 1.75
CA ARG A 563 24.41 12.09 0.47
C ARG A 563 23.33 11.03 0.28
N PHE A 564 23.46 9.90 0.97
CA PHE A 564 22.60 8.74 0.76
C PHE A 564 22.16 8.17 2.11
N TRP A 565 20.96 8.56 2.53
CA TRP A 565 20.24 7.94 3.62
C TRP A 565 19.17 7.05 3.02
N TYR A 566 19.07 5.83 3.54
CA TYR A 566 18.00 4.93 3.19
C TYR A 566 17.04 4.88 4.36
N VAL A 567 15.76 5.03 4.05
CA VAL A 567 14.69 4.82 5.01
C VAL A 567 13.84 3.70 4.48
N CYS A 568 13.85 2.60 5.22
CA CYS A 568 13.18 1.37 4.86
C CYS A 568 12.38 0.86 6.06
N ALA A 569 11.41 0.01 5.78
CA ALA A 569 10.62 -0.67 6.78
C ALA A 569 10.26 -2.04 6.22
N ASP A 570 10.03 -3.02 7.10
CA ASP A 570 9.60 -4.34 6.69
C ASP A 570 8.31 -4.26 5.86
N SER A 571 8.13 -5.19 4.93
CA SER A 571 6.90 -5.31 4.14
C SER A 571 5.66 -5.52 5.02
N ASP A 572 5.85 -6.19 6.15
CA ASP A 572 4.84 -6.42 7.18
C ASP A 572 4.82 -5.35 8.28
N PHE A 573 5.64 -4.30 8.17
CA PHE A 573 5.66 -3.17 9.11
C PHE A 573 4.23 -2.70 9.33
N ALA A 574 3.68 -2.99 10.52
CA ALA A 574 2.24 -2.91 10.81
C ALA A 574 1.68 -1.48 10.73
N PHE A 575 2.55 -0.52 10.46
CA PHE A 575 2.34 0.89 10.24
C PHE A 575 1.72 1.17 8.87
N LYS A 576 0.44 0.82 8.74
CA LYS A 576 -0.44 1.26 7.63
C LYS A 576 -0.57 2.78 7.49
N ALA A 577 0.05 3.53 8.40
CA ALA A 577 0.01 4.99 8.43
C ALA A 577 0.83 5.65 7.32
N VAL A 578 1.76 4.94 6.68
CA VAL A 578 2.47 5.48 5.51
C VAL A 578 1.95 4.76 4.27
N PRO A 579 0.76 5.15 3.73
CA PRO A 579 0.09 4.41 2.65
C PRO A 579 0.94 4.29 1.38
N ASP A 580 1.88 5.20 1.17
CA ASP A 580 2.81 5.23 0.04
C ASP A 580 4.20 4.65 0.37
N GLY A 581 4.36 4.05 1.57
CA GLY A 581 5.57 3.39 2.03
C GLY A 581 6.63 4.30 2.69
N PRO A 582 7.58 3.73 3.45
CA PRO A 582 8.60 4.46 4.21
C PRO A 582 9.47 5.39 3.35
N SER A 583 9.67 5.04 2.07
CA SER A 583 10.38 5.89 1.11
C SER A 583 9.67 7.21 0.84
N GLN A 584 8.33 7.23 0.86
CA GLN A 584 7.57 8.48 0.71
C GLN A 584 7.73 9.38 1.94
N LEU A 585 7.74 8.82 3.15
CA LEU A 585 8.01 9.58 4.37
C LEU A 585 9.40 10.24 4.33
N ALA A 586 10.41 9.49 3.89
CA ALA A 586 11.75 10.04 3.70
C ALA A 586 11.81 11.08 2.59
N ASN A 587 11.07 10.88 1.49
CA ASN A 587 10.93 11.90 0.45
C ASN A 587 10.24 13.15 0.97
N ASP A 588 9.22 13.04 1.82
CA ASP A 588 8.51 14.16 2.43
C ASP A 588 9.39 14.93 3.43
N VAL A 589 10.32 14.25 4.09
CA VAL A 589 11.30 14.83 5.02
C VAL A 589 12.48 15.45 4.30
N ASN A 590 12.99 14.79 3.26
CA ASN A 590 13.92 15.43 2.34
C ASN A 590 13.25 16.67 1.74
N ALA A 591 11.96 16.60 1.41
CA ALA A 591 11.15 17.73 1.00
C ALA A 591 10.80 18.69 2.15
N SER A 592 11.17 18.42 3.41
CA SER A 592 10.94 19.34 4.52
C SER A 592 12.16 20.18 4.91
N LEU A 593 13.35 19.68 4.63
CA LEU A 593 14.58 20.31 5.05
C LEU A 593 14.89 21.56 4.22
N PRO A 594 15.43 22.62 4.83
CA PRO A 594 15.84 23.79 4.08
C PRO A 594 16.89 23.38 3.04
N TYR A 595 16.71 23.74 1.77
CA TYR A 595 17.59 23.30 0.70
C TYR A 595 19.05 23.75 0.89
N SER A 596 19.35 24.75 1.73
CA SER A 596 20.72 25.05 2.21
C SER A 596 21.43 23.85 2.84
N GLU A 597 20.66 23.00 3.51
CA GLU A 597 21.15 21.76 4.09
C GLU A 597 21.17 20.65 3.03
N MET A 598 20.26 20.62 2.06
CA MET A 598 20.32 19.61 0.98
C MET A 598 21.33 19.91 -0.15
N SER A 599 21.57 21.15 -0.56
CA SER A 599 22.58 21.50 -1.57
C SER A 599 23.98 21.27 -1.04
N THR A 600 24.17 21.41 0.27
CA THR A 600 25.40 21.04 0.94
C THR A 600 25.67 19.54 0.92
N LEU A 601 24.66 18.68 0.67
CA LEU A 601 24.84 17.29 0.25
C LEU A 601 25.62 17.18 -1.06
N SER A 602 25.46 18.13 -1.98
CA SER A 602 26.14 18.13 -3.28
C SER A 602 27.54 18.74 -3.17
N GLY A 603 27.70 19.78 -2.34
CA GLY A 603 28.90 20.59 -2.18
C GLY A 603 29.87 20.21 -1.05
N GLY A 604 29.62 19.14 -0.29
CA GLY A 604 30.57 18.62 0.72
C GLY A 604 30.53 19.33 2.08
N SER A 605 29.49 20.12 2.38
CA SER A 605 29.27 20.65 3.73
C SER A 605 28.38 19.69 4.52
N LYS A 606 28.79 19.37 5.75
CA LYS A 606 28.12 18.40 6.63
C LYS A 606 26.70 18.91 6.96
N ILE A 607 25.65 18.19 6.52
CA ILE A 607 24.33 18.33 7.15
C ILE A 607 24.47 18.04 8.63
N ASP A 608 23.86 18.87 9.48
CA ASP A 608 23.60 18.47 10.86
C ASP A 608 22.53 17.37 10.85
N TYR A 609 22.98 16.12 10.85
CA TYR A 609 22.11 14.96 10.79
C TYR A 609 21.03 14.98 11.89
N ALA A 610 21.31 15.61 13.03
CA ALA A 610 20.33 15.75 14.10
C ALA A 610 19.09 16.55 13.66
N VAL A 611 19.28 17.55 12.79
CA VAL A 611 18.19 18.36 12.21
C VAL A 611 17.38 17.52 11.23
N TRP A 612 18.06 16.85 10.28
CA TRP A 612 17.41 15.93 9.32
C TRP A 612 16.57 14.86 10.03
N LEU A 613 17.16 14.20 11.02
CA LEU A 613 16.48 13.16 11.79
C LEU A 613 15.37 13.73 12.67
N GLY A 614 15.53 14.95 13.20
CA GLY A 614 14.48 15.65 13.94
C GLY A 614 13.25 15.90 13.09
N GLU A 615 13.44 16.32 11.84
CA GLU A 615 12.35 16.48 10.87
C GLU A 615 11.73 15.13 10.48
N LEU A 616 12.55 14.07 10.29
CA LEU A 616 12.05 12.72 10.05
C LEU A 616 11.14 12.25 11.18
N VAL A 617 11.59 12.43 12.41
CA VAL A 617 10.85 12.07 13.62
C VAL A 617 9.54 12.86 13.71
N GLN A 618 9.56 14.16 13.43
CA GLN A 618 8.34 14.97 13.45
C GLN A 618 7.35 14.59 12.33
N ALA A 619 7.85 14.28 11.12
CA ALA A 619 7.02 13.81 10.03
C ALA A 619 6.41 12.44 10.36
N PHE A 620 7.23 11.53 10.92
CA PHE A 620 6.78 10.23 11.40
C PHE A 620 5.67 10.39 12.45
N ASP A 621 5.85 11.23 13.46
CA ASP A 621 4.86 11.47 14.52
C ASP A 621 3.56 12.05 13.94
N ALA A 622 3.67 13.04 13.04
CA ALA A 622 2.53 13.68 12.41
C ALA A 622 1.72 12.70 11.54
N GLU A 623 2.38 11.83 10.79
CA GLU A 623 1.71 10.82 9.97
C GLU A 623 1.11 9.74 10.85
N THR A 624 1.86 9.22 11.83
CA THR A 624 1.36 8.25 12.81
C THR A 624 0.05 8.69 13.43
N ALA A 625 -0.02 9.93 13.90
CA ALA A 625 -1.19 10.39 14.62
C ALA A 625 -2.46 10.55 13.75
N LYS A 626 -2.33 10.62 12.42
CA LYS A 626 -3.49 10.58 11.52
C LYS A 626 -4.18 9.21 11.53
N HIS A 627 -3.41 8.14 11.70
CA HIS A 627 -3.88 6.75 11.60
C HIS A 627 -4.03 6.06 12.94
N TYR A 628 -3.32 6.55 13.96
CA TYR A 628 -3.39 6.10 15.33
C TYR A 628 -3.96 7.23 16.20
N PRO A 629 -5.30 7.27 16.43
CA PRO A 629 -5.92 8.24 17.32
C PRO A 629 -5.53 8.02 18.80
N GLY A 630 -4.88 6.90 19.10
CA GLY A 630 -4.26 6.59 20.39
C GLY A 630 -2.77 6.99 20.44
N PRO A 631 -2.02 6.53 21.45
CA PRO A 631 -0.60 6.82 21.57
C PRO A 631 0.20 6.19 20.42
N VAL A 632 1.21 6.94 19.98
CA VAL A 632 2.20 6.51 18.98
C VAL A 632 2.87 5.22 19.47
N PRO A 633 2.98 4.18 18.62
CA PRO A 633 3.69 2.95 18.97
C PRO A 633 5.12 3.25 19.43
N ARG A 634 5.67 2.42 20.32
CA ARG A 634 7.07 2.53 20.77
C ARG A 634 7.97 1.60 19.96
N ARG A 635 9.28 1.72 20.13
CA ARG A 635 10.27 0.80 19.58
C ARG A 635 9.89 -0.65 19.86
N ALA A 636 9.69 -1.41 18.79
CA ALA A 636 9.41 -2.83 18.90
C ALA A 636 10.68 -3.56 19.32
N ALA A 637 10.54 -4.59 20.16
CA ALA A 637 11.66 -5.44 20.50
C ALA A 637 12.14 -6.15 19.23
N VAL A 638 13.39 -5.92 18.85
CA VAL A 638 14.02 -6.64 17.75
C VAL A 638 14.10 -8.11 18.15
N PRO A 639 13.46 -9.04 17.40
CA PRO A 639 13.40 -10.43 17.79
C PRO A 639 14.81 -10.99 17.99
N THR A 640 15.10 -11.57 19.15
CA THR A 640 16.22 -12.51 19.29
C THR A 640 15.89 -13.65 18.36
N GLU A 641 16.74 -13.91 17.35
CA GLU A 641 16.53 -14.86 16.25
C GLU A 641 15.37 -15.79 16.56
N LEU A 642 14.21 -15.62 15.89
CA LEU A 642 13.09 -16.55 16.02
C LEU A 642 13.69 -17.92 15.90
N THR A 643 13.85 -18.60 17.04
CA THR A 643 14.86 -19.64 17.10
C THR A 643 14.35 -20.66 16.11
N ASN A 644 15.03 -20.88 14.98
CA ASN A 644 14.57 -21.85 13.98
C ASN A 644 14.22 -23.19 14.65
N ARG A 645 14.87 -23.42 15.80
CA ARG A 645 14.60 -24.44 16.80
C ARG A 645 13.19 -24.41 17.43
N GLU A 646 12.65 -23.27 17.86
CA GLU A 646 11.30 -23.14 18.43
C GLU A 646 10.21 -23.34 17.37
N ILE A 647 10.40 -22.81 16.15
CA ILE A 647 9.52 -23.09 15.02
C ILE A 647 9.58 -24.58 14.67
N ALA A 648 10.78 -25.17 14.60
CA ALA A 648 10.95 -26.60 14.39
C ALA A 648 10.34 -27.46 15.51
N PHE A 649 10.43 -27.03 16.77
CA PHE A 649 9.79 -27.72 17.89
C PHE A 649 8.27 -27.62 17.85
N ALA A 650 7.71 -26.46 17.49
CA ALA A 650 6.28 -26.28 17.30
C ALA A 650 5.74 -27.15 16.15
N ALA A 651 6.45 -27.17 15.02
CA ALA A 651 6.14 -28.03 13.88
C ALA A 651 6.27 -29.52 14.24
N GLY A 652 7.32 -29.91 14.98
CA GLY A 652 7.50 -31.26 15.47
C GLY A 652 6.40 -31.70 16.44
N GLY A 653 5.98 -30.82 17.34
CA GLY A 653 4.86 -31.04 18.26
C GLY A 653 3.53 -31.26 17.53
N LEU A 654 3.26 -30.48 16.48
CA LEU A 654 2.08 -30.63 15.62
C LEU A 654 2.04 -32.03 14.97
N VAL A 655 3.15 -32.47 14.37
CA VAL A 655 3.25 -33.78 13.73
C VAL A 655 3.00 -34.90 14.75
N ALA A 656 3.59 -34.80 15.94
CA ALA A 656 3.41 -35.78 17.01
C ALA A 656 1.95 -35.90 17.47
N VAL A 657 1.25 -34.78 17.65
CA VAL A 657 -0.16 -34.77 18.07
C VAL A 657 -1.07 -35.36 16.98
N CYS A 658 -0.85 -35.00 15.72
CA CYS A 658 -1.60 -35.57 14.60
C CYS A 658 -1.44 -37.10 14.52
N LEU A 659 -0.22 -37.61 14.71
CA LEU A 659 0.04 -39.06 14.75
C LEU A 659 -0.66 -39.75 15.93
N ALA A 660 -0.62 -39.14 17.13
CA ALA A 660 -1.27 -39.67 18.31
C ALA A 660 -2.80 -39.75 18.15
N VAL A 661 -3.43 -38.70 17.62
CA VAL A 661 -4.88 -38.68 17.36
C VAL A 661 -5.27 -39.75 16.35
N ALA A 662 -4.53 -39.87 15.24
CA ALA A 662 -4.79 -40.90 14.24
C ALA A 662 -4.69 -42.32 14.82
N PHE A 663 -3.71 -42.56 15.69
CA PHE A 663 -3.52 -43.83 16.39
C PHE A 663 -4.68 -44.14 17.35
N LEU A 664 -5.13 -43.15 18.14
CA LEU A 664 -6.26 -43.31 19.07
C LEU A 664 -7.57 -43.60 18.33
N VAL A 665 -7.84 -42.92 17.22
CA VAL A 665 -9.01 -43.19 16.37
C VAL A 665 -8.95 -44.61 15.81
N HIS A 666 -7.77 -45.07 15.37
CA HIS A 666 -7.59 -46.44 14.89
C HIS A 666 -7.92 -47.48 15.97
N LEU A 667 -7.45 -47.28 17.20
CA LEU A 667 -7.74 -48.15 18.34
C LEU A 667 -9.25 -48.18 18.68
N ALA A 668 -9.91 -47.02 18.67
CA ALA A 668 -11.34 -46.91 18.94
C ALA A 668 -12.19 -47.68 17.91
N VAL A 669 -11.91 -47.48 16.62
CA VAL A 669 -12.59 -48.19 15.52
C VAL A 669 -12.32 -49.70 15.60
N GLY A 670 -11.09 -50.11 15.91
CA GLY A 670 -10.73 -51.52 16.07
C GLY A 670 -11.44 -52.22 17.23
N ARG A 671 -11.75 -51.51 18.32
CA ARG A 671 -12.55 -52.04 19.44
C ARG A 671 -14.04 -52.11 19.12
N LEU A 672 -14.59 -51.11 18.46
CA LEU A 672 -16.01 -51.09 18.04
C LEU A 672 -16.31 -52.19 17.03
N GLY A 673 -15.41 -52.44 16.08
CA GLY A 673 -15.57 -53.50 15.08
C GLY A 673 -15.43 -54.94 15.60
N ARG A 674 -15.03 -55.16 16.86
CA ARG A 674 -15.03 -56.50 17.49
C ARG A 674 -16.28 -56.78 18.33
N ARG A 675 -17.09 -55.75 18.60
CA ARG A 675 -18.33 -55.85 19.39
C ARG A 675 -19.59 -55.92 18.54
N VAL A 676 -19.46 -55.77 17.22
CA VAL A 676 -20.52 -55.93 16.20
C VAL A 676 -20.12 -57.09 15.32
#